data_AF-A0A5B8IAW5-F1
#
_entry.id   AF-A0A5B8IAW5-F1
#
_cell.length_a   1.000
_cell.length_b   1.000
_cell.length_c   1.000
_cell.angle_alpha   90.00
_cell.angle_beta   90.00
_cell.angle_gamma   90.00
#
_symmetry.space_group_name_H-M   'P 1'
#
loop_
_entity.id
_entity.type
_entity.pdbx_description
1 polymer ?
#
loop_
_entity_poly.entity_id
_entity_poly.type
_entity_poly.pdbx_seq_one_letter_code
_entity_poly.pdbx_strand_id
1 'polypeptide(L)'
;MIVSSTRNDQAGAFDALASMWRWKFTLVIPTLLGIALAFGVYKTTPTRFTSQTVLVMDLRRQQVLPEDAVVAQLAPEGPVIKTELDIIQSRNTAETAANLLKQEGTAIRPADKDDNPVVVMLGELYKLAGMAVAGPKNEDTGSDVATEKSHEATGINDLLSGLHVSNVSGTYTIFIEYISTDPDYSALAANAFAEAYLQQQISIYDSAAKRAGEWLGPRVEGLRTQLEVAERRLQDHRRNAGLNPDGEQTMATQRLVALNTELVTVRGEIAEARARLESAVGGRADQAGDAQSSLLGSLLEARAQLERERSRTVEQGALKNKELARIELDLVSVERQIEDERDRLNRQLSSEVTLANRKEAMLLDEISETRVALAQNQEAIIQSAQLEREVEATGAIYESFLTRYKEAIEQHGVATPDARIISRAETGKSEGSGRLSKWLMAGAALGGFVGGAGALTRSMLNAQLASPAAIRAETHASVLGSLPPSNNRALRRSLRAPLNRSWPVAPLYANTRIAFLNQTPMVLAVTADRGTAGRAAVSIGLARAVVSSGERVLLIDGDLQYPELARMVGLKPNRTAPSTMDPAAVLTSQACQTTSWGGDILTLHSPGDARASPCGQDRIAKIVAEARNCYDVIIIVTPPIEDNSEALRLMTVADSAIYVLRWRSSKMNVVRKTLQQLETVLRDHPIGVVFYGRSNGTCHLHLAPSPNVEPRSM
;
A
#
# COMPACT_ATOMS: atom_id res chain seq x y z
N MET A 1 -0.93 49.94 23.79
CA MET A 1 -1.06 49.40 25.16
C MET A 1 -1.69 48.01 25.04
N ILE A 2 -0.89 47.02 24.61
CA ILE A 2 -1.33 45.64 24.33
C ILE A 2 -0.33 44.72 25.04
N VAL A 3 -0.43 44.61 26.36
CA VAL A 3 0.26 43.60 27.17
C VAL A 3 -0.53 43.47 28.47
N SER A 4 -1.40 42.46 28.60
CA SER A 4 -1.81 41.92 29.92
C SER A 4 -2.76 40.71 29.90
N SER A 5 -3.26 40.20 28.76
CA SER A 5 -4.22 39.08 28.80
C SER A 5 -3.61 37.67 28.85
N THR A 6 -2.29 37.50 28.71
CA THR A 6 -1.66 36.17 28.64
C THR A 6 -1.19 35.60 29.99
N ARG A 7 -1.37 36.33 31.10
CA ARG A 7 -0.87 35.90 32.42
C ARG A 7 -1.84 35.05 33.23
N ASN A 8 -3.12 34.97 32.84
CA ASN A 8 -4.14 34.25 33.61
C ASN A 8 -4.31 32.77 33.18
N ASP A 9 -3.99 32.42 31.92
CA ASP A 9 -4.07 31.03 31.46
C ASP A 9 -2.88 30.16 31.94
N GLN A 10 -1.71 30.77 32.14
CA GLN A 10 -0.55 30.03 32.67
C GLN A 10 -0.73 29.65 34.15
N ALA A 11 -1.42 30.47 34.95
CA ALA A 11 -1.70 30.14 36.34
C ALA A 11 -2.66 28.93 36.48
N GLY A 12 -3.66 28.84 35.60
CA GLY A 12 -4.60 27.70 35.56
C GLY A 12 -3.93 26.38 35.17
N ALA A 13 -2.98 26.40 34.23
CA ALA A 13 -2.24 25.20 33.81
C ALA A 13 -1.30 24.68 34.91
N PHE A 14 -0.61 25.58 35.64
CA PHE A 14 0.26 25.19 36.75
C PHE A 14 -0.53 24.71 37.97
N ASP A 15 -1.69 25.31 38.28
CA ASP A 15 -2.58 24.82 39.34
C ASP A 15 -3.22 23.46 38.97
N ALA A 16 -3.54 23.25 37.69
CA ALA A 16 -4.00 21.95 37.19
C ALA A 16 -2.90 20.87 37.36
N LEU A 17 -1.65 21.17 36.99
CA LEU A 17 -0.51 20.26 37.18
C LEU A 17 -0.24 19.97 38.67
N ALA A 18 -0.30 20.99 39.53
CA ALA A 18 -0.13 20.81 40.97
C ALA A 18 -1.28 19.98 41.58
N SER A 19 -2.50 20.13 41.07
CA SER A 19 -3.64 19.30 41.46
C SER A 19 -3.47 17.84 41.03
N MET A 20 -2.95 17.59 39.82
CA MET A 20 -2.66 16.25 39.31
C MET A 20 -1.58 15.55 40.16
N TRP A 21 -0.57 16.28 40.62
CA TRP A 21 0.49 15.72 41.46
C TRP A 21 -0.02 15.29 42.84
N ARG A 22 -1.04 15.97 43.38
CA ARG A 22 -1.72 15.60 44.63
C ARG A 22 -2.50 14.28 44.51
N TRP A 23 -2.83 13.86 43.28
CA TRP A 23 -3.58 12.65 42.97
C TRP A 23 -2.82 11.72 42.01
N LYS A 24 -1.50 11.62 42.15
CA LYS A 24 -0.65 10.76 41.30
C LYS A 24 -1.18 9.33 41.15
N PHE A 25 -1.82 8.78 42.17
CA PHE A 25 -2.39 7.42 42.13
C PHE A 25 -3.60 7.28 41.18
N THR A 26 -4.42 8.32 40.97
CA THR A 26 -5.54 8.24 40.02
C THR A 26 -5.10 8.31 38.57
N LEU A 27 -3.87 8.74 38.29
CA LEU A 27 -3.29 8.75 36.94
C LEU A 27 -2.41 7.51 36.69
N VAL A 28 -1.62 7.10 37.69
CA VAL A 28 -0.68 5.98 37.58
C VAL A 28 -1.38 4.62 37.51
N ILE A 29 -2.46 4.41 38.27
CA ILE A 29 -3.17 3.12 38.26
C ILE A 29 -3.79 2.79 36.89
N PRO A 30 -4.60 3.67 36.26
CA PRO A 30 -5.20 3.37 34.95
C PRO A 30 -4.19 3.34 33.80
N THR A 31 -3.08 4.10 33.87
CA THR A 31 -1.98 4.00 32.90
C THR A 31 -1.30 2.64 32.98
N LEU A 32 -0.95 2.17 34.18
CA LEU A 32 -0.38 0.84 34.37
C LEU A 32 -1.35 -0.27 33.94
N LEU A 33 -2.65 -0.11 34.23
CA LEU A 33 -3.68 -1.06 33.80
C LEU A 33 -3.81 -1.10 32.27
N GLY A 34 -3.78 0.06 31.60
CA GLY A 34 -3.82 0.15 30.14
C GLY A 34 -2.59 -0.49 29.47
N ILE A 35 -1.41 -0.30 30.07
CA ILE A 35 -0.17 -0.96 29.64
C ILE A 35 -0.26 -2.49 29.82
N ALA A 36 -0.78 -2.96 30.96
CA ALA A 36 -0.94 -4.39 31.23
C ALA A 36 -1.93 -5.05 30.27
N LEU A 37 -3.04 -4.37 29.93
CA LEU A 37 -4.05 -4.87 28.99
C LEU A 37 -3.49 -4.91 27.56
N ALA A 38 -2.76 -3.87 27.13
CA ALA A 38 -2.06 -3.87 25.85
C ALA A 38 -1.00 -4.97 25.74
N PHE A 39 -0.29 -5.27 26.84
CA PHE A 39 0.65 -6.39 26.90
C PHE A 39 -0.05 -7.76 26.80
N GLY A 40 -1.24 -7.89 27.42
CA GLY A 40 -2.08 -9.08 27.28
C GLY A 40 -2.50 -9.34 25.83
N VAL A 41 -3.00 -8.32 25.13
CA VAL A 41 -3.40 -8.40 23.71
C VAL A 41 -2.20 -8.67 22.80
N TYR A 42 -1.04 -8.08 23.10
CA TYR A 42 0.19 -8.39 22.36
C TYR A 42 0.55 -9.87 22.45
N LYS A 43 0.41 -10.49 23.63
CA LYS A 43 0.68 -11.93 23.80
C LYS A 43 -0.29 -12.83 23.04
N THR A 44 -1.51 -12.39 22.80
CA THR A 44 -2.50 -13.15 22.03
C THR A 44 -2.39 -12.94 20.52
N THR A 45 -1.62 -11.96 20.06
CA THR A 45 -1.45 -11.70 18.63
C THR A 45 -0.41 -12.67 18.05
N PRO A 46 -0.74 -13.51 17.05
CA PRO A 46 0.21 -14.46 16.50
C PRO A 46 1.38 -13.75 15.83
N THR A 47 2.58 -14.28 16.04
CA THR A 47 3.79 -13.78 15.37
C THR A 47 3.76 -14.19 13.90
N ARG A 48 3.83 -13.22 12.99
CA ARG A 48 3.99 -13.47 11.56
C ARG A 48 5.48 -13.51 11.21
N PHE A 49 5.88 -14.50 10.43
CA PHE A 49 7.22 -14.73 9.92
C PHE A 49 7.22 -14.57 8.41
N THR A 50 8.14 -13.75 7.92
CA THR A 50 8.31 -13.49 6.50
C THR A 50 9.58 -14.18 6.02
N SER A 51 9.46 -14.98 4.97
CA SER A 51 10.58 -15.64 4.27
C SER A 51 10.58 -15.20 2.82
N GLN A 52 11.78 -15.09 2.23
CA GLN A 52 11.96 -14.49 0.90
C GLN A 52 12.83 -15.37 0.01
N THR A 53 12.34 -15.69 -1.18
CA THR A 53 13.09 -16.34 -2.26
C THR A 53 13.45 -15.30 -3.32
N VAL A 54 14.69 -15.34 -3.83
CA VAL A 54 15.18 -14.40 -4.84
C VAL A 54 15.37 -15.12 -6.17
N LEU A 55 14.65 -14.65 -7.19
CA LEU A 55 14.67 -15.17 -8.54
C LEU A 55 15.19 -14.09 -9.50
N VAL A 56 15.93 -14.49 -10.53
CA VAL A 56 16.40 -13.56 -11.58
C VAL A 56 16.03 -14.10 -12.95
N MET A 57 15.61 -13.20 -13.83
CA MET A 57 15.37 -13.53 -15.23
C MET A 57 16.64 -13.34 -16.05
N ASP A 58 17.00 -14.34 -16.85
CA ASP A 58 18.17 -14.37 -17.72
C ASP A 58 17.77 -14.16 -19.19
N LEU A 59 17.56 -12.91 -19.57
CA LEU A 59 17.17 -12.51 -20.93
C LEU A 59 18.28 -12.68 -21.98
N ARG A 60 19.50 -13.11 -21.60
CA ARG A 60 20.65 -13.18 -22.51
C ARG A 60 20.69 -14.44 -23.37
N ARG A 61 19.91 -15.48 -23.06
CA ARG A 61 19.91 -16.75 -23.81
C ARG A 61 19.04 -16.74 -25.07
N GLN A 62 18.40 -15.62 -25.39
CA GLN A 62 17.43 -15.46 -26.47
C GLN A 62 18.00 -15.44 -27.91
N GLN A 63 19.18 -16.03 -28.16
CA GLN A 63 19.91 -15.94 -29.46
C GLN A 63 20.06 -17.26 -30.23
N VAL A 64 19.24 -18.28 -29.97
CA VAL A 64 19.34 -19.58 -30.67
C VAL A 64 18.40 -19.69 -31.87
N LEU A 65 17.63 -18.64 -32.19
CA LEU A 65 16.77 -18.60 -33.39
C LEU A 65 17.27 -17.50 -34.34
N PRO A 66 17.70 -17.82 -35.57
CA PRO A 66 18.08 -16.81 -36.57
C PRO A 66 16.89 -15.89 -36.93
N GLU A 67 17.11 -14.58 -36.84
CA GLU A 67 16.17 -13.46 -36.99
C GLU A 67 15.68 -13.20 -38.43
N ASP A 68 15.04 -14.16 -39.10
CA ASP A 68 14.38 -13.87 -40.39
C ASP A 68 12.87 -13.57 -40.26
N ALA A 69 12.37 -13.36 -39.04
CA ALA A 69 11.01 -12.89 -38.81
C ALA A 69 11.00 -11.37 -38.58
N VAL A 70 10.55 -10.65 -39.61
CA VAL A 70 10.18 -9.23 -39.59
C VAL A 70 9.04 -8.99 -38.60
N VAL A 71 9.34 -8.97 -37.30
CA VAL A 71 8.52 -8.33 -36.27
C VAL A 71 9.48 -7.67 -35.31
N ALA A 72 9.48 -6.34 -35.30
CA ALA A 72 10.28 -5.54 -34.39
C ALA A 72 10.05 -6.01 -32.94
N GLN A 73 11.08 -6.61 -32.33
CA GLN A 73 11.08 -6.91 -30.92
C GLN A 73 11.16 -5.57 -30.18
N LEU A 74 10.02 -5.12 -29.63
CA LEU A 74 10.01 -3.99 -28.71
C LEU A 74 10.94 -4.31 -27.54
N ALA A 75 11.84 -3.38 -27.22
CA ALA A 75 12.66 -3.46 -26.02
C ALA A 75 11.75 -3.73 -24.80
N PRO A 76 12.08 -4.72 -23.94
CA PRO A 76 11.24 -5.06 -22.80
C PRO A 76 11.38 -3.97 -21.73
N GLU A 77 10.54 -2.93 -21.81
CA GLU A 77 10.35 -1.99 -20.73
C GLU A 77 9.48 -2.61 -19.61
N GLY A 78 9.33 -1.89 -18.49
CA GLY A 78 8.65 -2.32 -17.26
C GLY A 78 7.33 -3.11 -17.36
N PRO A 79 6.49 -2.99 -18.43
CA PRO A 79 5.30 -3.85 -18.59
C PRO A 79 5.59 -5.36 -18.58
N VAL A 80 6.72 -5.83 -19.16
CA VAL A 80 7.02 -7.28 -19.23
C VAL A 80 7.23 -7.85 -17.83
N ILE A 81 7.99 -7.16 -16.98
CA ILE A 81 8.25 -7.60 -15.60
C ILE A 81 6.94 -7.63 -14.79
N LYS A 82 6.05 -6.66 -15.01
CA LYS A 82 4.75 -6.65 -14.34
C LYS A 82 3.90 -7.86 -14.73
N THR A 83 3.90 -8.23 -16.01
CA THR A 83 3.21 -9.45 -16.46
C THR A 83 3.80 -10.69 -15.80
N GLU A 84 5.13 -10.78 -15.64
CA GLU A 84 5.77 -11.90 -14.93
C GLU A 84 5.39 -11.95 -13.44
N LEU A 85 5.28 -10.81 -12.77
CA LEU A 85 4.78 -10.73 -11.39
C LEU A 85 3.33 -11.23 -11.29
N ASP A 86 2.47 -10.84 -12.24
CA ASP A 86 1.07 -11.28 -12.30
C ASP A 86 0.97 -12.79 -12.60
N ILE A 87 1.89 -13.35 -13.38
CA ILE A 87 1.98 -14.81 -13.63
C ILE A 87 2.37 -15.53 -12.34
N ILE A 88 3.34 -15.03 -11.58
CA ILE A 88 3.72 -15.64 -10.28
C ILE A 88 2.55 -15.57 -9.29
N GLN A 89 1.81 -14.46 -9.26
CA GLN A 89 0.60 -14.29 -8.44
C GLN A 89 -0.65 -14.97 -9.03
N SER A 90 -0.53 -15.66 -10.16
CA SER A 90 -1.67 -16.28 -10.82
C SER A 90 -2.15 -17.52 -10.07
N ARG A 91 -3.44 -17.81 -10.22
CA ARG A 91 -4.07 -18.99 -9.62
C ARG A 91 -3.43 -20.31 -10.09
N ASN A 92 -2.98 -20.38 -11.35
CA ASN A 92 -2.36 -21.57 -11.90
C ASN A 92 -1.00 -21.89 -11.23
N THR A 93 -0.21 -20.85 -10.98
CA THR A 93 1.05 -20.99 -10.24
C THR A 93 0.79 -21.40 -8.80
N ALA A 94 -0.24 -20.84 -8.16
CA ALA A 94 -0.64 -21.20 -6.81
C ALA A 94 -1.15 -22.65 -6.70
N GLU A 95 -1.88 -23.16 -7.70
CA GLU A 95 -2.29 -24.57 -7.78
C GLU A 95 -1.09 -25.50 -7.89
N THR A 96 -0.12 -25.15 -8.73
CA THR A 96 1.13 -25.92 -8.89
C THR A 96 1.95 -25.89 -7.60
N ALA A 97 2.09 -24.72 -6.97
CA ALA A 97 2.77 -24.57 -5.68
C ALA A 97 2.07 -25.37 -4.56
N ALA A 98 0.73 -25.35 -4.52
CA ALA A 98 -0.05 -26.15 -3.58
C ALA A 98 0.19 -27.66 -3.78
N ASN A 99 0.32 -28.13 -5.02
CA ASN A 99 0.64 -29.52 -5.32
C ASN A 99 2.06 -29.89 -4.88
N LEU A 100 3.05 -29.01 -5.06
CA LEU A 100 4.42 -29.20 -4.55
C LEU A 100 4.44 -29.29 -3.02
N LEU A 101 3.72 -28.40 -2.33
CA LEU A 101 3.61 -28.43 -0.87
C LEU A 101 2.95 -29.72 -0.35
N LYS A 102 1.90 -30.20 -1.04
CA LYS A 102 1.26 -31.50 -0.74
C LYS A 102 2.24 -32.67 -0.93
N GLN A 103 3.09 -32.64 -1.96
CA GLN A 103 4.11 -33.68 -2.20
C GLN A 103 5.18 -33.72 -1.10
N GLU A 104 5.55 -32.57 -0.55
CA GLU A 104 6.45 -32.49 0.61
C GLU A 104 5.78 -32.88 1.95
N GLY A 105 4.49 -33.26 1.92
CA GLY A 105 3.75 -33.71 3.11
C GLY A 105 3.19 -32.56 3.95
N THR A 106 3.15 -31.34 3.42
CA THR A 106 2.70 -30.14 4.14
C THR A 106 1.29 -29.76 3.71
N ALA A 107 0.33 -29.79 4.65
CA ALA A 107 -1.03 -29.37 4.37
C ALA A 107 -1.12 -27.85 4.21
N ILE A 108 -1.93 -27.39 3.25
CA ILE A 108 -2.22 -25.96 3.06
C ILE A 108 -2.86 -25.44 4.34
N ARG A 109 -2.18 -24.51 5.00
CA ARG A 109 -2.67 -23.92 6.24
C ARG A 109 -3.53 -22.72 5.87
N PRO A 110 -4.76 -22.61 6.42
CA PRO A 110 -5.60 -21.46 6.14
C PRO A 110 -4.86 -20.19 6.56
N ALA A 111 -4.89 -19.18 5.70
CA ALA A 111 -4.40 -17.87 6.03
C ALA A 111 -5.21 -17.39 7.22
N ASP A 112 -4.51 -17.00 8.29
CA ASP A 112 -5.13 -16.53 9.51
C ASP A 112 -5.89 -15.25 9.16
N LYS A 113 -7.20 -15.37 8.92
CA LYS A 113 -8.09 -14.25 8.66
C LYS A 113 -7.82 -13.22 9.75
N ASP A 114 -7.75 -11.95 9.36
CA ASP A 114 -7.59 -10.82 10.29
C ASP A 114 -8.82 -10.70 11.20
N ASP A 115 -9.01 -11.66 12.11
CA ASP A 115 -9.96 -11.59 13.19
C ASP A 115 -9.40 -10.56 14.15
N ASN A 116 -9.88 -9.33 13.95
CA ASN A 116 -9.48 -8.16 14.68
C ASN A 116 -9.59 -8.45 16.18
N PRO A 117 -8.48 -8.52 16.95
CA PRO A 117 -8.49 -9.04 18.32
C PRO A 117 -9.37 -8.21 19.27
N VAL A 118 -9.62 -6.95 18.89
CA VAL A 118 -10.54 -6.05 19.56
C VAL A 118 -11.99 -6.54 19.47
N VAL A 119 -12.41 -7.12 18.33
CA VAL A 119 -13.78 -7.63 18.11
C VAL A 119 -14.02 -8.92 18.90
N VAL A 120 -13.03 -9.81 18.96
CA VAL A 120 -13.08 -11.03 19.77
C VAL A 120 -13.14 -10.69 21.27
N MET A 121 -12.29 -9.76 21.73
CA MET A 121 -12.27 -9.33 23.13
C MET A 121 -13.53 -8.54 23.51
N LEU A 122 -14.06 -7.69 22.62
CA LEU A 122 -15.36 -7.05 22.81
C LEU A 122 -16.46 -8.11 22.92
N GLY A 123 -16.46 -9.12 22.05
CA GLY A 123 -17.41 -10.23 22.08
C GLY A 123 -17.39 -11.02 23.40
N GLU A 124 -16.21 -11.24 23.99
CA GLU A 124 -16.08 -11.85 25.32
C GLU A 124 -16.53 -10.92 26.46
N LEU A 125 -16.22 -9.61 26.39
CA LEU A 125 -16.70 -8.63 27.36
C LEU A 125 -18.24 -8.47 27.31
N TYR A 126 -18.84 -8.53 26.11
CA TYR A 126 -20.29 -8.49 25.91
C TYR A 126 -20.98 -9.77 26.42
N LYS A 127 -20.33 -10.94 26.29
CA LYS A 127 -20.79 -12.19 26.90
C LYS A 127 -20.74 -12.13 28.43
N LEU A 128 -19.71 -11.53 29.02
CA LEU A 128 -19.59 -11.33 30.47
C LEU A 128 -20.59 -10.28 31.00
N ALA A 129 -20.99 -9.32 30.16
CA ALA A 129 -21.99 -8.28 30.46
C ALA A 129 -23.45 -8.70 30.20
N GLY A 130 -23.71 -9.96 29.86
CA GLY A 130 -25.06 -10.53 29.85
C GLY A 130 -25.99 -10.06 28.72
N MET A 131 -25.45 -9.57 27.59
CA MET A 131 -26.26 -9.22 26.41
C MET A 131 -25.91 -10.16 25.25
N ALA A 132 -26.79 -11.11 24.98
CA ALA A 132 -26.65 -12.04 23.86
C ALA A 132 -27.00 -11.33 22.52
N VAL A 133 -26.01 -11.15 21.66
CA VAL A 133 -26.23 -10.84 20.24
C VAL A 133 -26.16 -12.15 19.46
N ALA A 134 -27.26 -12.48 18.80
CA ALA A 134 -27.39 -13.65 17.94
C ALA A 134 -26.52 -13.49 16.68
N GLY A 135 -25.51 -14.34 16.54
CA GLY A 135 -24.80 -14.53 15.27
C GLY A 135 -25.59 -15.47 14.35
N PRO A 136 -25.55 -15.28 13.02
CA PRO A 136 -26.32 -16.09 12.08
C PRO A 136 -25.78 -17.52 12.06
N LYS A 137 -26.67 -18.48 12.30
CA LYS A 137 -26.45 -19.89 11.95
C LYS A 137 -26.61 -20.02 10.44
N ASN A 138 -25.56 -20.39 9.74
CA ASN A 138 -25.69 -20.93 8.39
C ASN A 138 -25.91 -22.45 8.51
N GLU A 139 -27.03 -22.88 7.94
CA GLU A 139 -27.40 -24.27 7.71
C GLU A 139 -26.60 -24.80 6.51
N ASP A 140 -25.77 -25.82 6.74
CA ASP A 140 -25.20 -26.62 5.65
C ASP A 140 -26.11 -27.83 5.43
N THR A 141 -26.79 -27.87 4.27
CA THR A 141 -27.41 -29.09 3.74
C THR A 141 -27.01 -29.26 2.27
N GLY A 142 -26.18 -30.27 2.01
CA GLY A 142 -26.13 -31.00 0.75
C GLY A 142 -25.05 -30.61 -0.27
N SER A 143 -24.01 -31.45 -0.41
CA SER A 143 -23.60 -32.15 -1.65
C SER A 143 -22.10 -32.51 -1.66
N ASP A 144 -21.79 -33.75 -1.29
CA ASP A 144 -20.43 -34.31 -1.08
C ASP A 144 -19.54 -34.45 -2.34
N VAL A 145 -19.85 -33.75 -3.44
CA VAL A 145 -18.99 -33.69 -4.64
C VAL A 145 -18.61 -32.24 -5.01
N ALA A 146 -19.32 -31.23 -4.47
CA ALA A 146 -18.99 -29.82 -4.61
C ALA A 146 -18.06 -29.32 -3.49
N THR A 147 -18.02 -30.02 -2.35
CA THR A 147 -17.23 -29.64 -1.17
C THR A 147 -15.72 -29.74 -1.43
N GLU A 148 -15.24 -30.76 -2.14
CA GLU A 148 -13.79 -30.98 -2.36
C GLU A 148 -13.16 -29.87 -3.23
N LYS A 149 -13.81 -29.51 -4.35
CA LYS A 149 -13.37 -28.38 -5.20
C LYS A 149 -13.49 -27.02 -4.49
N SER A 150 -14.47 -26.86 -3.60
CA SER A 150 -14.65 -25.64 -2.80
C SER A 150 -13.56 -25.50 -1.72
N HIS A 151 -13.17 -26.60 -1.07
CA HIS A 151 -12.08 -26.63 -0.11
C HIS A 151 -10.72 -26.38 -0.75
N GLU A 152 -10.45 -26.93 -1.95
CA GLU A 152 -9.22 -26.61 -2.70
C GLU A 152 -9.20 -25.17 -3.19
N ALA A 153 -10.31 -24.63 -3.70
CA ALA A 153 -10.41 -23.23 -4.09
C ALA A 153 -10.20 -22.27 -2.92
N THR A 154 -10.68 -22.63 -1.73
CA THR A 154 -10.47 -21.85 -0.50
C THR A 154 -8.99 -21.89 -0.08
N GLY A 155 -8.36 -23.08 -0.12
CA GLY A 155 -6.94 -23.23 0.20
C GLY A 155 -6.01 -22.46 -0.75
N ILE A 156 -6.33 -22.38 -2.04
CA ILE A 156 -5.55 -21.60 -3.02
C ILE A 156 -5.65 -20.10 -2.73
N ASN A 157 -6.84 -19.59 -2.40
CA ASN A 157 -7.00 -18.18 -2.04
C ASN A 157 -6.25 -17.83 -0.74
N ASP A 158 -6.26 -18.75 0.23
CA ASP A 158 -5.49 -18.62 1.46
C ASP A 158 -3.98 -18.56 1.16
N LEU A 159 -3.49 -19.45 0.28
CA LEU A 159 -2.10 -19.45 -0.19
C LEU A 159 -1.73 -18.12 -0.88
N LEU A 160 -2.60 -17.62 -1.76
CA LEU A 160 -2.38 -16.34 -2.45
C LEU A 160 -2.38 -15.14 -1.49
N SER A 161 -3.18 -15.17 -0.43
CA SER A 161 -3.26 -14.07 0.52
C SER A 161 -1.98 -13.87 1.36
N GLY A 162 -1.20 -14.94 1.55
CA GLY A 162 0.10 -14.89 2.22
C GLY A 162 1.25 -14.52 1.29
N LEU A 163 1.02 -14.48 -0.02
CA LEU A 163 2.05 -14.23 -1.03
C LEU A 163 2.19 -12.73 -1.30
N HIS A 164 3.42 -12.25 -1.24
CA HIS A 164 3.80 -10.92 -1.68
C HIS A 164 4.94 -11.03 -2.69
N VAL A 165 4.73 -10.53 -3.91
CA VAL A 165 5.76 -10.56 -4.96
C VAL A 165 6.11 -9.13 -5.35
N SER A 166 7.39 -8.82 -5.34
CA SER A 166 7.89 -7.49 -5.66
C SER A 166 9.14 -7.55 -6.55
N ASN A 167 9.45 -6.42 -7.18
CA ASN A 167 10.63 -6.25 -8.03
C ASN A 167 11.24 -4.87 -7.74
N VAL A 168 12.57 -4.78 -7.84
CA VAL A 168 13.26 -3.49 -7.79
C VAL A 168 13.29 -2.90 -9.20
N SER A 169 12.74 -1.69 -9.35
CA SER A 169 12.67 -1.00 -10.64
C SER A 169 14.03 -0.91 -11.33
N GLY A 170 14.09 -1.27 -12.60
CA GLY A 170 15.33 -1.30 -13.39
C GLY A 170 16.17 -2.56 -13.19
N THR A 171 15.69 -3.55 -12.44
CA THR A 171 16.35 -4.86 -12.29
C THR A 171 15.42 -6.00 -12.72
N TYR A 172 16.01 -7.12 -13.14
CA TYR A 172 15.27 -8.36 -13.45
C TYR A 172 15.20 -9.32 -12.24
N THR A 173 15.32 -8.77 -11.02
CA THR A 173 15.29 -9.55 -9.78
C THR A 173 13.89 -9.51 -9.18
N ILE A 174 13.30 -10.69 -8.99
CA ILE A 174 11.97 -10.86 -8.41
C ILE A 174 12.14 -11.43 -7.00
N PHE A 175 11.49 -10.77 -6.05
CA PHE A 175 11.43 -11.17 -4.66
C PHE A 175 10.07 -11.80 -4.39
N ILE A 176 10.07 -13.08 -4.02
CA ILE A 176 8.88 -13.84 -3.67
C ILE A 176 8.89 -13.99 -2.15
N GLU A 177 8.02 -13.26 -1.47
CA GLU A 177 7.86 -13.26 -0.03
C GLU A 177 6.59 -14.01 0.37
N TYR A 178 6.70 -14.84 1.39
CA TYR A 178 5.53 -15.51 1.98
C TYR A 178 5.45 -15.23 3.47
N ILE A 179 4.25 -14.84 3.91
CA ILE A 179 3.95 -14.47 5.29
C ILE A 179 3.08 -15.57 5.92
N SER A 180 3.61 -16.24 6.94
CA SER A 180 2.90 -17.28 7.69
C SER A 180 3.13 -17.17 9.20
N THR A 181 2.36 -17.89 9.98
CA THR A 181 2.55 -18.03 11.45
C THR A 181 3.66 -19.01 11.81
N ASP A 182 4.06 -19.86 10.88
CA ASP A 182 5.11 -20.86 11.03
C ASP A 182 6.33 -20.47 10.19
N PRO A 183 7.53 -20.31 10.81
CA PRO A 183 8.74 -19.89 10.10
C PRO A 183 9.22 -20.90 9.05
N ASP A 184 8.97 -22.20 9.25
CA ASP A 184 9.38 -23.26 8.33
C ASP A 184 8.44 -23.28 7.12
N TYR A 185 7.13 -23.16 7.38
CA TYR A 185 6.12 -23.09 6.31
C TYR A 185 6.33 -21.87 5.41
N SER A 186 6.67 -20.70 5.97
CA SER A 186 6.95 -19.50 5.16
C SER A 186 8.08 -19.74 4.15
N ALA A 187 9.15 -20.42 4.57
CA ALA A 187 10.28 -20.71 3.70
C ALA A 187 9.90 -21.74 2.62
N LEU A 188 9.20 -22.81 3.01
CA LEU A 188 8.72 -23.83 2.08
C LEU A 188 7.76 -23.25 1.04
N ALA A 189 6.78 -22.45 1.46
CA ALA A 189 5.82 -21.83 0.55
C ALA A 189 6.50 -20.88 -0.44
N ALA A 190 7.40 -20.00 0.01
CA ALA A 190 8.15 -19.10 -0.87
C ALA A 190 9.02 -19.86 -1.89
N ASN A 191 9.64 -20.97 -1.47
CA ASN A 191 10.40 -21.84 -2.38
C ASN A 191 9.49 -22.57 -3.37
N ALA A 192 8.35 -23.11 -2.90
CA ALA A 192 7.38 -23.81 -3.73
C ALA A 192 6.79 -22.90 -4.82
N PHE A 193 6.51 -21.63 -4.53
CA PHE A 193 6.08 -20.66 -5.55
C PHE A 193 7.15 -20.40 -6.60
N ALA A 194 8.42 -20.27 -6.20
CA ALA A 194 9.51 -20.10 -7.15
C ALA A 194 9.66 -21.34 -8.05
N GLU A 195 9.60 -22.54 -7.48
CA GLU A 195 9.67 -23.80 -8.25
C GLU A 195 8.46 -24.02 -9.15
N ALA A 196 7.26 -23.71 -8.68
CA ALA A 196 6.04 -23.76 -9.47
C ALA A 196 6.12 -22.85 -10.70
N TYR A 197 6.64 -21.64 -10.54
CA TYR A 197 6.85 -20.73 -11.66
C TYR A 197 7.86 -21.28 -12.69
N LEU A 198 8.98 -21.86 -12.22
CA LEU A 198 9.95 -22.52 -13.12
C LEU A 198 9.34 -23.71 -13.86
N GLN A 199 8.58 -24.57 -13.17
CA GLN A 199 7.87 -25.70 -13.80
C GLN A 199 6.83 -25.23 -14.80
N GLN A 200 6.14 -24.13 -14.50
CA GLN A 200 5.16 -23.55 -15.42
C GLN A 200 5.82 -23.01 -16.69
N GLN A 201 6.98 -22.33 -16.59
CA GLN A 201 7.74 -21.94 -17.78
C GLN A 201 8.17 -23.15 -18.62
N ILE A 202 8.73 -24.18 -17.98
CA ILE A 202 9.15 -25.41 -18.67
C ILE A 202 7.97 -26.04 -19.41
N SER A 203 6.80 -26.16 -18.78
CA SER A 203 5.62 -26.74 -19.44
C SER A 203 5.06 -25.89 -20.58
N ILE A 204 5.15 -24.56 -20.50
CA ILE A 204 4.79 -23.66 -21.61
C ILE A 204 5.73 -23.88 -22.79
N TYR A 205 7.04 -23.93 -22.56
CA TYR A 205 8.02 -24.18 -23.60
C TYR A 205 7.90 -25.57 -24.22
N ASP A 206 7.76 -26.60 -23.38
CA ASP A 206 7.61 -27.99 -23.82
C ASP A 206 6.32 -28.17 -24.64
N SER A 207 5.20 -27.59 -24.19
CA SER A 207 3.93 -27.64 -24.94
C SER A 207 3.96 -26.80 -26.23
N ALA A 208 4.74 -25.72 -26.29
CA ALA A 208 4.97 -24.97 -27.52
C ALA A 208 5.83 -25.76 -28.53
N ALA A 209 6.92 -26.37 -28.07
CA ALA A 209 7.79 -27.23 -28.86
C ALA A 209 7.03 -28.45 -29.40
N LYS A 210 6.22 -29.10 -28.55
CA LYS A 210 5.35 -30.21 -28.94
C LYS A 210 4.37 -29.82 -30.05
N ARG A 211 3.66 -28.69 -29.88
CA ARG A 211 2.72 -28.18 -30.91
C ARG A 211 3.42 -27.83 -32.22
N ALA A 212 4.62 -27.24 -32.15
CA ALA A 212 5.43 -26.98 -33.33
C ALA A 212 5.83 -28.28 -34.05
N GLY A 213 6.27 -29.30 -33.30
CA GLY A 213 6.57 -30.62 -33.84
C GLY A 213 5.35 -31.31 -34.48
N GLU A 214 4.19 -31.27 -33.82
CA GLU A 214 2.92 -31.81 -34.34
C GLU A 214 2.48 -31.10 -35.65
N TRP A 215 2.77 -29.81 -35.79
CA TRP A 215 2.47 -29.05 -37.01
C TRP A 215 3.51 -29.25 -38.13
N LEU A 216 4.81 -29.26 -37.78
CA LEU A 216 5.92 -29.39 -38.74
C LEU A 216 6.03 -30.81 -39.31
N GLY A 217 5.75 -31.84 -38.51
CA GLY A 217 5.92 -33.25 -38.92
C GLY A 217 5.16 -33.60 -40.21
N PRO A 218 3.83 -33.39 -40.29
CA PRO A 218 3.06 -33.62 -41.52
C PRO A 218 3.55 -32.77 -42.71
N ARG A 219 4.06 -31.57 -42.44
CA ARG A 219 4.57 -30.67 -43.48
C ARG A 219 5.88 -31.19 -44.08
N VAL A 220 6.79 -31.69 -43.25
CA VAL A 220 8.06 -32.31 -43.68
C VAL A 220 7.80 -33.55 -44.52
N GLU A 221 6.86 -34.42 -44.12
CA GLU A 221 6.47 -35.59 -44.92
C GLU A 221 5.82 -35.20 -46.26
N GLY A 222 4.97 -34.17 -46.26
CA GLY A 222 4.40 -33.63 -47.49
C GLY A 222 5.47 -33.08 -48.44
N LEU A 223 6.45 -32.33 -47.92
CA LEU A 223 7.58 -31.80 -48.70
C LEU A 223 8.50 -32.92 -49.20
N ARG A 224 8.77 -33.95 -48.39
CA ARG A 224 9.53 -35.14 -48.82
C ARG A 224 8.86 -35.80 -50.03
N THR A 225 7.55 -36.01 -49.94
CA THR A 225 6.78 -36.62 -51.04
C THR A 225 6.79 -35.74 -52.29
N GLN A 226 6.69 -34.42 -52.13
CA GLN A 226 6.78 -33.47 -53.25
C GLN A 226 8.16 -33.49 -53.90
N LEU A 227 9.23 -33.53 -53.10
CA LEU A 227 10.61 -33.64 -53.59
C LEU A 227 10.81 -34.95 -54.37
N GLU A 228 10.39 -36.09 -53.82
CA GLU A 228 10.47 -37.39 -54.50
C GLU A 228 9.72 -37.39 -55.84
N VAL A 229 8.55 -36.74 -55.91
CA VAL A 229 7.79 -36.61 -57.16
C VAL A 229 8.51 -35.70 -58.16
N ALA A 230 9.08 -34.57 -57.71
CA ALA A 230 9.83 -33.66 -58.57
C ALA A 230 11.10 -34.32 -59.12
N GLU A 231 11.85 -35.02 -58.27
CA GLU A 231 13.04 -35.78 -58.65
C GLU A 231 12.72 -36.89 -59.66
N ARG A 232 11.64 -37.65 -59.44
CA ARG A 232 11.19 -38.66 -60.41
C ARG A 232 10.82 -38.04 -61.75
N ARG A 233 10.10 -36.91 -61.76
CA ARG A 233 9.78 -36.21 -63.02
C ARG A 233 11.03 -35.75 -63.76
N LEU A 234 12.03 -35.20 -63.05
CA LEU A 234 13.31 -34.82 -63.63
C LEU A 234 14.03 -36.03 -64.24
N GLN A 235 14.09 -37.14 -63.50
CA GLN A 235 14.72 -38.37 -63.97
C GLN A 235 14.00 -38.99 -65.17
N ASP A 236 12.68 -39.08 -65.13
CA ASP A 236 11.86 -39.61 -66.22
C ASP A 236 12.00 -38.74 -67.48
N HIS A 237 12.02 -37.41 -67.32
CA HIS A 237 12.25 -36.49 -68.44
C HIS A 237 13.65 -36.65 -69.03
N ARG A 238 14.70 -36.68 -68.20
CA ARG A 238 16.08 -36.92 -68.66
C ARG A 238 16.21 -38.26 -69.39
N ARG A 239 15.58 -39.32 -68.86
CA ARG A 239 15.55 -40.65 -69.47
C ARG A 239 14.82 -40.67 -70.81
N ASN A 240 13.64 -40.06 -70.90
CA ASN A 240 12.84 -40.03 -72.12
C ASN A 240 13.46 -39.16 -73.21
N ALA A 241 14.14 -38.08 -72.82
CA ALA A 241 14.86 -37.19 -73.73
C ALA A 241 16.25 -37.74 -74.13
N GLY A 242 16.70 -38.86 -73.56
CA GLY A 242 18.03 -39.42 -73.82
C GLY A 242 19.17 -38.51 -73.39
N LEU A 243 18.92 -37.58 -72.46
CA LEU A 243 19.91 -36.61 -72.00
C LEU A 243 20.85 -37.30 -71.00
N ASN A 244 21.98 -37.77 -71.50
CA ASN A 244 23.07 -38.23 -70.63
C ASN A 244 23.73 -37.03 -69.92
N PRO A 245 24.16 -37.18 -68.65
CA PRO A 245 24.65 -36.07 -67.84
C PRO A 245 25.90 -35.36 -68.41
N ASP A 246 26.71 -36.01 -69.24
CA ASP A 246 28.10 -35.59 -69.50
C ASP A 246 28.50 -35.33 -70.97
N GLY A 247 27.59 -34.88 -71.85
CA GLY A 247 28.05 -34.07 -73.00
C GLY A 247 27.89 -34.59 -74.44
N GLU A 248 26.72 -35.09 -74.82
CA GLU A 248 26.40 -35.34 -76.24
C GLU A 248 26.11 -34.05 -77.06
N GLN A 249 25.88 -32.90 -76.40
CA GLN A 249 25.59 -31.61 -77.07
C GLN A 249 26.72 -31.13 -77.99
N THR A 250 27.95 -31.56 -77.72
CA THR A 250 29.13 -31.20 -78.51
C THR A 250 29.10 -31.86 -79.88
N MET A 251 28.50 -33.05 -80.04
CA MET A 251 28.53 -33.79 -81.32
C MET A 251 27.60 -33.19 -82.38
N ALA A 252 26.36 -32.85 -82.01
CA ALA A 252 25.41 -32.24 -82.95
C ALA A 252 25.82 -30.82 -83.38
N THR A 253 26.37 -30.03 -82.44
CA THR A 253 26.92 -28.71 -82.73
C THR A 253 28.18 -28.79 -83.60
N GLN A 254 29.09 -29.74 -83.33
CA GLN A 254 30.25 -30.00 -84.18
C GLN A 254 29.84 -30.46 -85.59
N ARG A 255 28.83 -31.34 -85.72
CA ARG A 255 28.32 -31.78 -87.02
C ARG A 255 27.73 -30.63 -87.82
N LEU A 256 26.99 -29.72 -87.19
CA LEU A 256 26.46 -28.53 -87.85
C LEU A 256 27.58 -27.59 -88.34
N VAL A 257 28.65 -27.43 -87.57
CA VAL A 257 29.83 -26.66 -88.00
C VAL A 257 30.50 -27.34 -89.20
N ALA A 258 30.71 -28.65 -89.15
CA ALA A 258 31.29 -29.42 -90.26
C ALA A 258 30.45 -29.30 -91.55
N LEU A 259 29.12 -29.48 -91.47
CA LEU A 259 28.22 -29.32 -92.61
C LEU A 259 28.24 -27.89 -93.19
N ASN A 260 28.31 -26.86 -92.34
CA ASN A 260 28.44 -25.48 -92.82
C ASN A 260 29.78 -25.24 -93.54
N THR A 261 30.87 -25.82 -93.04
CA THR A 261 32.17 -25.73 -93.75
C THR A 261 32.13 -26.44 -95.08
N GLU A 262 31.51 -27.61 -95.16
CA GLU A 262 31.33 -28.37 -96.41
C GLU A 262 30.40 -27.64 -97.40
N LEU A 263 29.35 -26.98 -96.91
CA LEU A 263 28.49 -26.16 -97.75
C LEU A 263 29.25 -24.99 -98.37
N VAL A 264 30.15 -24.34 -97.61
CA VAL A 264 30.98 -23.25 -98.14
C VAL A 264 31.94 -23.78 -99.21
N THR A 265 32.54 -24.96 -99.02
CA THR A 265 33.41 -25.57 -100.03
C THR A 265 32.62 -25.91 -101.30
N VAL A 266 31.45 -26.55 -101.18
CA VAL A 266 30.60 -26.90 -102.33
C VAL A 266 30.09 -25.65 -103.07
N ARG A 267 29.75 -24.57 -102.36
CA ARG A 267 29.41 -23.29 -103.00
C ARG A 267 30.56 -22.70 -103.80
N GLY A 268 31.78 -22.86 -103.32
CA GLY A 268 33.00 -22.53 -104.06
C GLY A 268 33.11 -23.34 -105.36
N GLU A 269 32.93 -24.67 -105.27
CA GLU A 269 32.94 -25.58 -106.43
C GLU A 269 31.84 -25.23 -107.45
N ILE A 270 30.62 -24.91 -107.00
CA ILE A 270 29.53 -24.47 -107.88
C ILE A 270 29.89 -23.18 -108.60
N ALA A 271 30.43 -22.19 -107.88
CA ALA A 271 30.81 -20.91 -108.48
C ALA A 271 31.90 -21.11 -109.54
N GLU A 272 32.89 -21.97 -109.27
CA GLU A 272 33.94 -22.31 -110.21
C GLU A 272 33.40 -23.07 -111.43
N ALA A 273 32.59 -24.12 -111.24
CA ALA A 273 31.99 -24.90 -112.31
C ALA A 273 31.05 -24.06 -113.20
N ARG A 274 30.28 -23.13 -112.60
CA ARG A 274 29.44 -22.18 -113.35
C ARG A 274 30.27 -21.20 -114.16
N ALA A 275 31.35 -20.64 -113.59
CA ALA A 275 32.25 -19.75 -114.30
C ALA A 275 32.88 -20.45 -115.52
N ARG A 276 33.27 -21.74 -115.37
CA ARG A 276 33.78 -22.57 -116.46
C ARG A 276 32.71 -22.78 -117.55
N LEU A 277 31.48 -23.16 -117.18
CA LEU A 277 30.37 -23.33 -118.13
C LEU A 277 30.05 -22.04 -118.89
N GLU A 278 29.98 -20.89 -118.20
CA GLU A 278 29.69 -19.60 -118.82
C GLU A 278 30.81 -19.18 -119.79
N SER A 279 32.08 -19.44 -119.44
CA SER A 279 33.22 -19.21 -120.32
C SER A 279 33.19 -20.10 -121.58
N ALA A 280 32.69 -21.34 -121.45
CA ALA A 280 32.54 -22.29 -122.55
C ALA A 280 31.40 -21.90 -123.50
N VAL A 281 30.24 -21.51 -122.96
CA VAL A 281 29.05 -21.10 -123.74
C VAL A 281 29.26 -19.74 -124.42
N GLY A 282 29.97 -18.81 -123.78
CA GLY A 282 30.22 -17.46 -124.32
C GLY A 282 31.26 -17.38 -125.45
N GLY A 283 31.71 -18.51 -126.00
CA GLY A 283 32.70 -18.55 -127.09
C GLY A 283 34.11 -18.09 -126.69
N ARG A 284 34.37 -17.87 -125.41
CA ARG A 284 35.69 -17.50 -124.85
C ARG A 284 36.55 -18.70 -124.49
N ALA A 285 36.05 -19.93 -124.73
CA ALA A 285 36.79 -21.18 -124.57
C ALA A 285 38.14 -21.18 -125.32
N ASP A 286 38.22 -20.46 -126.45
CA ASP A 286 39.42 -20.41 -127.29
C ASP A 286 40.61 -19.66 -126.63
N GLN A 287 40.40 -18.94 -125.51
CA GLN A 287 41.46 -18.23 -124.75
C GLN A 287 41.68 -18.76 -123.33
N ALA A 288 40.74 -19.53 -122.79
CA ALA A 288 40.88 -20.14 -121.47
C ALA A 288 41.70 -21.43 -121.63
N GLY A 289 43.02 -21.34 -121.39
CA GLY A 289 43.95 -22.47 -121.38
C GLY A 289 43.66 -23.45 -120.25
N ASP A 290 42.55 -24.16 -120.33
CA ASP A 290 42.19 -25.23 -119.41
C ASP A 290 42.62 -26.59 -120.01
N ALA A 291 43.41 -27.34 -119.24
CA ALA A 291 44.14 -28.53 -119.67
C ALA A 291 43.23 -29.71 -120.09
N GLN A 292 41.91 -29.58 -119.94
CA GLN A 292 40.94 -30.66 -120.15
C GLN A 292 40.42 -30.80 -121.59
N SER A 293 40.63 -29.82 -122.47
CA SER A 293 40.25 -29.97 -123.88
C SER A 293 41.46 -29.94 -124.82
N SER A 294 42.45 -30.78 -124.53
CA SER A 294 43.57 -31.02 -125.46
C SER A 294 43.09 -31.39 -126.87
N LEU A 295 41.93 -32.06 -126.98
CA LEU A 295 41.28 -32.39 -128.25
C LEU A 295 40.71 -31.15 -128.95
N LEU A 296 39.95 -30.29 -128.26
CA LEU A 296 39.42 -29.04 -128.83
C LEU A 296 40.56 -28.12 -129.29
N GLY A 297 41.62 -28.00 -128.47
CA GLY A 297 42.83 -27.25 -128.84
C GLY A 297 43.47 -27.79 -130.13
N SER A 298 43.57 -29.12 -130.27
CA SER A 298 44.09 -29.75 -131.49
C SER A 298 43.19 -29.53 -132.71
N LEU A 299 41.86 -29.52 -132.54
CA LEU A 299 40.91 -29.26 -133.63
C LEU A 299 40.92 -27.79 -134.07
N LEU A 300 41.07 -26.84 -133.13
CA LEU A 300 41.22 -25.42 -133.43
C LEU A 300 42.53 -25.14 -134.18
N GLU A 301 43.62 -25.80 -133.79
CA GLU A 301 44.89 -25.71 -134.51
C GLU A 301 44.77 -26.28 -135.94
N ALA A 302 44.12 -27.44 -136.09
CA ALA A 302 43.85 -28.05 -137.40
C ALA A 302 42.99 -27.12 -138.29
N ARG A 303 41.95 -26.49 -137.73
CA ARG A 303 41.15 -25.47 -138.42
C ARG A 303 42.00 -24.29 -138.87
N ALA A 304 42.83 -23.73 -137.99
CA ALA A 304 43.69 -22.59 -138.32
C ALA A 304 44.77 -22.95 -139.36
N GLN A 305 45.22 -24.21 -139.42
CA GLN A 305 46.08 -24.71 -140.50
C GLN A 305 45.33 -24.78 -141.83
N LEU A 306 44.14 -25.39 -141.85
CA LEU A 306 43.29 -25.49 -143.05
C LEU A 306 42.83 -24.12 -143.58
N GLU A 307 42.51 -23.16 -142.72
CA GLU A 307 42.18 -21.79 -143.13
C GLU A 307 43.38 -21.07 -143.78
N ARG A 308 44.59 -21.24 -143.22
CA ARG A 308 45.83 -20.74 -143.84
C ARG A 308 46.08 -21.37 -145.21
N GLU A 309 45.84 -22.67 -145.36
CA GLU A 309 45.97 -23.38 -146.63
C GLU A 309 44.91 -22.93 -147.65
N ARG A 310 43.66 -22.73 -147.21
CA ARG A 310 42.58 -22.16 -148.03
C ARG A 310 42.95 -20.77 -148.54
N SER A 311 43.38 -19.86 -147.66
CA SER A 311 43.78 -18.50 -148.05
C SER A 311 44.92 -18.50 -149.07
N ARG A 312 45.96 -19.33 -148.86
CA ARG A 312 47.05 -19.50 -149.84
C ARG A 312 46.55 -19.99 -151.21
N THR A 313 45.62 -20.94 -151.21
CA THR A 313 45.05 -21.53 -152.43
C THR A 313 44.14 -20.53 -153.17
N VAL A 314 43.41 -19.69 -152.44
CA VAL A 314 42.56 -18.62 -153.00
C VAL A 314 43.41 -17.49 -153.59
N GLU A 315 44.49 -17.06 -152.91
CA GLU A 315 45.43 -16.04 -153.40
C GLU A 315 46.11 -16.43 -154.72
N GLN A 316 46.32 -17.73 -154.94
CA GLN A 316 46.88 -18.27 -156.19
C GLN A 316 45.88 -18.28 -157.37
N GLY A 317 44.66 -17.75 -157.20
CA GLY A 317 43.68 -17.54 -158.29
C GLY A 317 42.86 -18.78 -158.68
N ALA A 318 42.88 -19.84 -157.87
CA ALA A 318 42.35 -21.16 -158.22
C ALA A 318 40.87 -21.38 -157.84
N LEU A 319 39.96 -20.52 -158.30
CA LEU A 319 38.53 -20.53 -157.93
C LEU A 319 37.72 -21.76 -158.43
N LYS A 320 38.31 -22.69 -159.20
CA LYS A 320 37.66 -23.93 -159.70
C LYS A 320 38.53 -25.20 -159.55
N ASN A 321 39.41 -25.25 -158.56
CA ASN A 321 40.29 -26.41 -158.33
C ASN A 321 39.60 -27.48 -157.45
N LYS A 322 39.78 -28.75 -157.79
CA LYS A 322 39.33 -29.91 -156.99
C LYS A 322 39.98 -29.92 -155.59
N GLU A 323 41.17 -29.35 -155.46
CA GLU A 323 41.89 -29.25 -154.18
C GLU A 323 41.22 -28.25 -153.21
N LEU A 324 40.68 -27.13 -153.70
CA LEU A 324 39.95 -26.16 -152.88
C LEU A 324 38.66 -26.77 -152.33
N ALA A 325 37.91 -27.51 -153.16
CA ALA A 325 36.71 -28.22 -152.74
C ALA A 325 37.00 -29.29 -151.67
N ARG A 326 38.19 -29.92 -151.72
CA ARG A 326 38.63 -30.88 -150.70
C ARG A 326 38.94 -30.19 -149.38
N ILE A 327 39.69 -29.08 -149.40
CA ILE A 327 39.99 -28.28 -148.19
C ILE A 327 38.70 -27.74 -147.58
N GLU A 328 37.74 -27.29 -148.38
CA GLU A 328 36.43 -26.83 -147.88
C GLU A 328 35.63 -27.96 -147.22
N LEU A 329 35.63 -29.18 -147.80
CA LEU A 329 35.02 -30.35 -147.17
C LEU A 329 35.72 -30.74 -145.86
N ASP A 330 37.06 -30.73 -145.83
CA ASP A 330 37.85 -31.02 -144.64
C ASP A 330 37.57 -29.97 -143.55
N LEU A 331 37.47 -28.68 -143.90
CA LEU A 331 37.12 -27.58 -142.99
C LEU A 331 35.72 -27.74 -142.41
N VAL A 332 34.71 -28.07 -143.24
CA VAL A 332 33.34 -28.38 -142.75
C VAL A 332 33.36 -29.59 -141.80
N SER A 333 34.18 -30.61 -142.09
CA SER A 333 34.29 -31.79 -141.23
C SER A 333 34.92 -31.47 -139.86
N VAL A 334 35.97 -30.65 -139.84
CA VAL A 334 36.63 -30.19 -138.61
C VAL A 334 35.73 -29.25 -137.83
N GLU A 335 34.99 -28.36 -138.51
CA GLU A 335 34.05 -27.44 -137.87
C GLU A 335 32.89 -28.19 -137.19
N ARG A 336 32.39 -29.25 -137.83
CA ARG A 336 31.41 -30.16 -137.21
C ARG A 336 31.98 -30.92 -136.00
N GLN A 337 33.23 -31.40 -136.07
CA GLN A 337 33.91 -32.04 -134.94
C GLN A 337 34.14 -31.05 -133.77
N ILE A 338 34.42 -29.78 -134.07
CA ILE A 338 34.53 -28.71 -133.07
C ILE A 338 33.17 -28.45 -132.40
N GLU A 339 32.09 -28.38 -133.16
CA GLU A 339 30.73 -28.24 -132.61
C GLU A 339 30.34 -29.44 -131.74
N ASP A 340 30.57 -30.67 -132.21
CA ASP A 340 30.28 -31.89 -131.45
C ASP A 340 31.09 -31.96 -130.14
N GLU A 341 32.37 -31.57 -130.17
CA GLU A 341 33.23 -31.54 -128.99
C GLU A 341 32.85 -30.40 -128.03
N ARG A 342 32.47 -29.21 -128.54
CA ARG A 342 31.92 -28.10 -127.73
C ARG A 342 30.63 -28.51 -127.04
N ASP A 343 29.73 -29.17 -127.76
CA ASP A 343 28.49 -29.70 -127.22
C ASP A 343 28.72 -30.76 -126.15
N ARG A 344 29.68 -31.66 -126.38
CA ARG A 344 30.09 -32.66 -125.39
C ARG A 344 30.63 -31.99 -124.13
N LEU A 345 31.50 -30.99 -124.26
CA LEU A 345 32.06 -30.24 -123.15
C LEU A 345 30.99 -29.46 -122.39
N ASN A 346 30.06 -28.80 -123.10
CA ASN A 346 28.92 -28.11 -122.49
C ASN A 346 28.00 -29.08 -121.73
N ARG A 347 27.75 -30.28 -122.26
CA ARG A 347 26.99 -31.33 -121.57
C ARG A 347 27.74 -31.85 -120.34
N GLN A 348 29.07 -32.00 -120.42
CA GLN A 348 29.88 -32.39 -119.27
C GLN A 348 29.87 -31.32 -118.17
N LEU A 349 30.15 -30.05 -118.49
CA LEU A 349 30.17 -28.94 -117.53
C LEU A 349 28.79 -28.67 -116.93
N SER A 350 27.72 -28.77 -117.73
CA SER A 350 26.35 -28.66 -117.20
C SER A 350 25.99 -29.85 -116.29
N SER A 351 26.45 -31.06 -116.62
CA SER A 351 26.35 -32.23 -115.73
C SER A 351 27.11 -31.98 -114.41
N GLU A 352 28.31 -31.41 -114.45
CA GLU A 352 29.09 -31.04 -113.25
C GLU A 352 28.35 -30.00 -112.39
N VAL A 353 27.81 -28.94 -112.99
CA VAL A 353 27.02 -27.92 -112.27
C VAL A 353 25.75 -28.53 -111.66
N THR A 354 25.05 -29.40 -112.38
CA THR A 354 23.85 -30.07 -111.83
C THR A 354 24.20 -31.04 -110.70
N LEU A 355 25.33 -31.75 -110.78
CA LEU A 355 25.83 -32.60 -109.70
C LEU A 355 26.18 -31.79 -108.46
N ALA A 356 26.88 -30.67 -108.62
CA ALA A 356 27.26 -29.79 -107.53
C ALA A 356 26.03 -29.12 -106.87
N ASN A 357 25.06 -28.65 -107.66
CA ASN A 357 23.78 -28.14 -107.13
C ASN A 357 23.00 -29.21 -106.35
N ARG A 358 23.03 -30.48 -106.79
CA ARG A 358 22.40 -31.58 -106.04
C ARG A 358 23.09 -31.81 -104.69
N LYS A 359 24.43 -31.75 -104.64
CA LYS A 359 25.18 -31.80 -103.38
C LYS A 359 24.83 -30.64 -102.45
N GLU A 360 24.72 -29.41 -102.97
CA GLU A 360 24.27 -28.26 -102.16
C GLU A 360 22.87 -28.50 -101.58
N ALA A 361 21.92 -28.96 -102.39
CA ALA A 361 20.56 -29.26 -101.92
C ALA A 361 20.55 -30.35 -100.83
N MET A 362 21.34 -31.41 -100.99
CA MET A 362 21.50 -32.47 -99.97
C MET A 362 22.08 -31.93 -98.67
N LEU A 363 23.13 -31.11 -98.73
CA LEU A 363 23.73 -30.49 -97.54
C LEU A 363 22.79 -29.53 -96.84
N LEU A 364 22.01 -28.73 -97.59
CA LEU A 364 21.01 -27.83 -97.01
C LEU A 364 19.90 -28.59 -96.31
N ASP A 365 19.46 -29.71 -96.87
CA ASP A 365 18.46 -30.60 -96.26
C ASP A 365 19.00 -31.19 -94.94
N GLU A 366 20.21 -31.75 -94.96
CA GLU A 366 20.86 -32.32 -93.77
C GLU A 366 21.15 -31.26 -92.68
N ILE A 367 21.50 -30.03 -93.07
CA ILE A 367 21.61 -28.88 -92.15
C ILE A 367 20.26 -28.57 -91.51
N SER A 368 19.16 -28.58 -92.28
CA SER A 368 17.83 -28.29 -91.76
C SER A 368 17.36 -29.37 -90.78
N GLU A 369 17.59 -30.64 -91.09
CA GLU A 369 17.31 -31.78 -90.21
C GLU A 369 18.13 -31.68 -88.92
N THR A 370 19.44 -31.42 -89.03
CA THR A 370 20.33 -31.23 -87.88
C THR A 370 19.90 -30.05 -87.01
N ARG A 371 19.42 -28.95 -87.61
CA ARG A 371 18.89 -27.79 -86.86
C ARG A 371 17.61 -28.12 -86.10
N VAL A 372 16.69 -28.86 -86.72
CA VAL A 372 15.44 -29.30 -86.05
C VAL A 372 15.77 -30.21 -84.87
N ALA A 373 16.68 -31.17 -85.05
CA ALA A 373 17.15 -32.04 -83.98
C ALA A 373 17.84 -31.24 -82.84
N LEU A 374 18.66 -30.24 -83.18
CA LEU A 374 19.31 -29.37 -82.19
C LEU A 374 18.28 -28.55 -81.40
N ALA A 375 17.26 -28.01 -82.05
CA ALA A 375 16.20 -27.25 -81.39
C ALA A 375 15.37 -28.12 -80.43
N GLN A 376 15.04 -29.35 -80.83
CA GLN A 376 14.36 -30.32 -79.96
C GLN A 376 15.21 -30.67 -78.73
N ASN A 377 16.52 -30.88 -78.93
CA ASN A 377 17.45 -31.13 -77.83
C ASN A 377 17.55 -29.93 -76.88
N GLN A 378 17.66 -28.70 -77.43
CA GLN A 378 17.70 -27.46 -76.63
C GLN A 378 16.45 -27.28 -75.77
N GLU A 379 15.26 -27.54 -76.33
CA GLU A 379 14.01 -27.48 -75.58
C GLU A 379 13.98 -28.49 -74.42
N ALA A 380 14.41 -29.73 -74.68
CA ALA A 380 14.48 -30.76 -73.64
C ALA A 380 15.47 -30.40 -72.50
N ILE A 381 16.58 -29.72 -72.83
CA ILE A 381 17.55 -29.21 -71.85
C ILE A 381 16.95 -28.09 -71.01
N ILE A 382 16.27 -27.12 -71.63
CA ILE A 382 15.63 -26.01 -70.91
C ILE A 382 14.59 -26.54 -69.92
N GLN A 383 13.76 -27.49 -70.35
CA GLN A 383 12.77 -28.16 -69.49
C GLN A 383 13.44 -28.93 -68.35
N SER A 384 14.55 -29.64 -68.63
CA SER A 384 15.34 -30.32 -67.59
C SER A 384 15.88 -29.33 -66.55
N ALA A 385 16.44 -28.19 -66.99
CA ALA A 385 16.95 -27.15 -66.10
C ALA A 385 15.83 -26.46 -65.30
N GLN A 386 14.61 -26.41 -65.82
CA GLN A 386 13.45 -25.93 -65.06
C GLN A 386 13.05 -26.92 -63.97
N LEU A 387 12.95 -28.23 -64.30
CA LEU A 387 12.66 -29.28 -63.32
C LEU A 387 13.75 -29.40 -62.25
N GLU A 388 15.01 -29.21 -62.63
CA GLU A 388 16.15 -29.19 -61.69
C GLU A 388 16.05 -28.02 -60.70
N ARG A 389 15.68 -26.83 -61.17
CA ARG A 389 15.38 -25.70 -60.28
C ARG A 389 14.20 -25.96 -59.34
N GLU A 390 13.19 -26.70 -59.80
CA GLU A 390 12.06 -27.11 -58.94
C GLU A 390 12.50 -28.10 -57.85
N VAL A 391 13.36 -29.06 -58.20
CA VAL A 391 13.98 -30.00 -57.25
C VAL A 391 14.84 -29.24 -56.23
N GLU A 392 15.72 -28.35 -56.68
CA GLU A 392 16.59 -27.55 -55.81
C GLU A 392 15.78 -26.66 -54.85
N ALA A 393 14.77 -25.94 -55.36
CA ALA A 393 13.91 -25.09 -54.56
C ALA A 393 13.11 -25.90 -53.51
N THR A 394 12.55 -27.05 -53.91
CA THR A 394 11.79 -27.92 -53.01
C THR A 394 12.72 -28.56 -51.97
N GLY A 395 13.92 -28.96 -52.37
CA GLY A 395 14.97 -29.50 -51.50
C GLY A 395 15.38 -28.50 -50.43
N ALA A 396 15.67 -27.26 -50.81
CA ALA A 396 16.03 -26.20 -49.86
C ALA A 396 14.91 -25.93 -48.83
N ILE A 397 13.66 -25.90 -49.27
CA ILE A 397 12.51 -25.75 -48.36
C ILE A 397 12.41 -26.97 -47.44
N TYR A 398 12.51 -28.18 -47.98
CA TYR A 398 12.49 -29.42 -47.19
C TYR A 398 13.58 -29.44 -46.12
N GLU A 399 14.82 -29.13 -46.46
CA GLU A 399 15.95 -29.08 -45.51
C GLU A 399 15.75 -28.04 -44.41
N SER A 400 15.24 -26.85 -44.77
CA SER A 400 14.96 -25.80 -43.78
C SER A 400 13.86 -26.22 -42.78
N PHE A 401 12.79 -26.86 -43.25
CA PHE A 401 11.71 -27.36 -42.41
C PHE A 401 12.14 -28.59 -41.60
N LEU A 402 12.95 -29.47 -42.18
CA LEU A 402 13.51 -30.63 -41.49
C LEU A 402 14.41 -30.19 -40.34
N THR A 403 15.24 -29.17 -40.56
CA THR A 403 16.11 -28.60 -39.52
C THR A 403 15.27 -28.03 -38.38
N ARG A 404 14.26 -27.19 -38.69
CA ARG A 404 13.33 -26.65 -37.68
C ARG A 404 12.54 -27.75 -36.95
N TYR A 405 12.17 -28.81 -37.65
CA TYR A 405 11.47 -29.96 -37.06
C TYR A 405 12.37 -30.73 -36.08
N LYS A 406 13.63 -30.97 -36.46
CA LYS A 406 14.62 -31.60 -35.57
C LYS A 406 14.88 -30.73 -34.34
N GLU A 407 15.09 -29.43 -34.52
CA GLU A 407 15.26 -28.49 -33.41
C GLU A 407 14.06 -28.50 -32.45
N ALA A 408 12.83 -28.47 -32.98
CA ALA A 408 11.61 -28.51 -32.16
C ALA A 408 11.48 -29.81 -31.34
N ILE A 409 11.90 -30.94 -31.90
CA ILE A 409 11.87 -32.23 -31.19
C ILE A 409 13.03 -32.38 -30.21
N GLU A 410 14.23 -31.87 -30.54
CA GLU A 410 15.38 -31.91 -29.63
C GLU A 410 15.18 -31.00 -28.41
N GLN A 411 14.42 -29.91 -28.56
CA GLN A 411 14.04 -29.05 -27.44
C GLN A 411 12.97 -29.65 -26.53
N HIS A 412 12.18 -30.61 -27.04
CA HIS A 412 11.17 -31.30 -26.24
C HIS A 412 11.84 -32.11 -25.11
N GLY A 413 11.50 -31.81 -23.85
CA GLY A 413 12.12 -32.40 -22.67
C GLY A 413 13.46 -31.80 -22.22
N VAL A 414 14.04 -30.84 -22.96
CA VAL A 414 15.30 -30.14 -22.59
C VAL A 414 15.05 -28.66 -22.27
N ALA A 415 13.79 -28.22 -22.26
CA ALA A 415 13.41 -26.83 -21.96
C ALA A 415 14.02 -26.36 -20.62
N THR A 416 14.90 -25.36 -20.70
CA THR A 416 15.43 -24.65 -19.52
C THR A 416 14.60 -23.40 -19.27
N PRO A 417 14.17 -23.11 -18.04
CA PRO A 417 13.45 -21.89 -17.73
C PRO A 417 14.34 -20.65 -17.91
N ASP A 418 13.73 -19.53 -18.29
CA ASP A 418 14.41 -18.24 -18.45
C ASP A 418 14.75 -17.61 -17.09
N ALA A 419 14.10 -18.08 -16.05
CA ALA A 419 14.39 -17.70 -14.68
C ALA A 419 15.26 -18.74 -13.97
N ARG A 420 16.08 -18.27 -13.03
CA ARG A 420 16.79 -19.12 -12.07
C ARG A 420 16.68 -18.57 -10.66
N ILE A 421 16.63 -19.47 -9.69
CA ILE A 421 16.68 -19.12 -8.28
C ILE A 421 18.11 -18.74 -7.93
N ILE A 422 18.32 -17.50 -7.46
CA ILE A 422 19.61 -17.04 -6.92
C ILE A 422 19.76 -17.48 -5.48
N SER A 423 18.71 -17.27 -4.69
CA SER A 423 18.69 -17.57 -3.26
C SER A 423 17.36 -18.21 -2.91
N ARG A 424 17.42 -19.39 -2.29
CA ARG A 424 16.26 -20.05 -1.70
C ARG A 424 15.87 -19.34 -0.40
N ALA A 425 14.59 -19.38 -0.05
CA ALA A 425 14.11 -18.84 1.21
C ALA A 425 14.65 -19.64 2.40
N GLU A 426 15.17 -18.91 3.39
CA GLU A 426 15.52 -19.42 4.71
C GLU A 426 14.33 -19.23 5.68
N THR A 427 14.35 -19.95 6.80
CA THR A 427 13.34 -19.87 7.87
C THR A 427 13.18 -18.42 8.36
N GLY A 428 11.93 -17.93 8.35
CA GLY A 428 11.64 -16.50 8.38
C GLY A 428 12.08 -15.77 9.65
N LYS A 429 12.46 -14.50 9.49
CA LYS A 429 12.70 -13.59 10.62
C LYS A 429 11.37 -12.99 11.08
N SER A 430 11.15 -12.94 12.39
CA SER A 430 9.94 -12.34 12.96
C SER A 430 9.90 -10.83 12.68
N GLU A 431 8.83 -10.34 12.07
CA GLU A 431 8.55 -8.89 11.95
C GLU A 431 8.15 -8.21 13.28
N GLY A 432 8.13 -8.98 14.38
CA GLY A 432 7.53 -8.58 15.65
C GLY A 432 8.32 -7.57 16.48
N SER A 433 9.59 -7.30 16.18
CA SER A 433 10.50 -6.57 17.08
C SER A 433 10.06 -5.12 17.35
N GLY A 434 9.31 -4.48 16.44
CA GLY A 434 8.84 -3.10 16.59
C GLY A 434 7.40 -2.92 17.10
N ARG A 435 6.61 -4.01 17.23
CA ARG A 435 5.16 -3.89 17.54
C ARG A 435 4.89 -3.72 19.03
N LEU A 436 5.74 -4.26 19.92
CA LEU A 436 5.58 -4.15 21.37
C LEU A 436 5.59 -2.67 21.81
N SER A 437 6.53 -1.87 21.30
CA SER A 437 6.59 -0.43 21.61
C SER A 437 5.31 0.30 21.21
N LYS A 438 4.73 -0.04 20.04
CA LYS A 438 3.50 0.59 19.55
C LYS A 438 2.28 0.25 20.43
N TRP A 439 2.13 -1.01 20.81
CA TRP A 439 1.05 -1.45 21.71
C TRP A 439 1.18 -0.83 23.11
N LEU A 440 2.40 -0.78 23.67
CA LEU A 440 2.65 -0.15 24.96
C LEU A 440 2.33 1.35 24.95
N MET A 441 2.69 2.06 23.87
CA MET A 441 2.34 3.47 23.70
C MET A 441 0.83 3.69 23.62
N ALA A 442 0.11 2.86 22.87
CA ALA A 442 -1.35 2.93 22.78
C ALA A 442 -2.04 2.68 24.13
N GLY A 443 -1.59 1.65 24.88
CA GLY A 443 -2.10 1.35 26.21
C GLY A 443 -1.83 2.46 27.23
N ALA A 444 -0.63 3.05 27.20
CA ALA A 444 -0.27 4.18 28.06
C ALA A 444 -1.08 5.44 27.74
N ALA A 445 -1.29 5.74 26.45
CA ALA A 445 -2.08 6.89 26.03
C ALA A 445 -3.54 6.77 26.48
N LEU A 446 -4.16 5.60 26.26
CA LEU A 446 -5.55 5.37 26.64
C LEU A 446 -5.73 5.38 28.17
N GLY A 447 -4.85 4.69 28.91
CA GLY A 447 -4.88 4.69 30.37
C GLY A 447 -4.60 6.07 30.98
N GLY A 448 -3.74 6.86 30.33
CA GLY A 448 -3.44 8.25 30.70
C GLY A 448 -4.62 9.17 30.51
N PHE A 449 -5.33 9.02 29.39
CA PHE A 449 -6.54 9.78 29.11
C PHE A 449 -7.64 9.50 30.14
N VAL A 450 -7.92 8.23 30.42
CA VAL A 450 -8.92 7.83 31.43
C VAL A 450 -8.53 8.31 32.84
N GLY A 451 -7.25 8.18 33.21
CA GLY A 451 -6.74 8.67 34.49
C GLY A 451 -6.82 10.20 34.62
N GLY A 452 -6.53 10.93 33.54
CA GLY A 452 -6.67 12.39 33.47
C GLY A 452 -8.13 12.84 33.64
N ALA A 453 -9.06 12.22 32.90
CA ALA A 453 -10.49 12.50 33.02
C ALA A 453 -11.02 12.21 34.44
N GLY A 454 -10.59 11.10 35.05
CA GLY A 454 -10.91 10.75 36.44
C GLY A 454 -10.36 11.76 37.47
N ALA A 455 -9.15 12.27 37.26
CA ALA A 455 -8.55 13.28 38.13
C ALA A 455 -9.31 14.62 38.05
N LEU A 456 -9.71 15.05 36.85
CA LEU A 456 -10.45 16.29 36.63
C LEU A 456 -11.86 16.24 37.23
N THR A 457 -12.61 15.16 36.98
CA THR A 457 -13.97 14.98 37.55
C THR A 457 -13.94 14.96 39.07
N ARG A 458 -12.95 14.30 39.68
CA ARG A 458 -12.77 14.30 41.15
C ARG A 458 -12.36 15.68 41.69
N SER A 459 -11.61 16.46 40.91
CA SER A 459 -11.28 17.85 41.25
C SER A 459 -12.54 18.72 41.31
N MET A 460 -13.42 18.60 40.31
CA MET A 460 -14.70 19.33 40.25
C MET A 460 -15.63 18.99 41.42
N LEU A 461 -15.71 17.71 41.82
CA LEU A 461 -16.51 17.29 42.99
C LEU A 461 -16.00 17.90 44.30
N ASN A 462 -14.69 18.09 44.45
CA ASN A 462 -14.11 18.70 45.65
C ASN A 462 -14.27 20.24 45.71
N ALA A 463 -14.53 20.89 44.57
CA ALA A 463 -14.80 22.33 44.52
C ALA A 463 -16.12 22.72 45.21
N GLN A 464 -17.03 21.77 45.46
CA GLN A 464 -18.30 21.99 46.17
C GLN A 464 -18.16 22.22 47.69
N LEU A 465 -16.96 22.08 48.26
CA LEU A 465 -16.69 22.27 49.68
C LEU A 465 -16.41 23.75 50.01
N ALA A 466 -16.94 24.23 51.14
CA ALA A 466 -16.78 25.63 51.55
C ALA A 466 -15.32 25.97 51.91
N SER A 467 -14.72 26.90 51.19
CA SER A 467 -13.38 27.44 51.46
C SER A 467 -13.44 28.94 51.83
N PRO A 468 -12.51 29.50 52.63
CA PRO A 468 -12.55 30.92 53.00
C PRO A 468 -12.60 31.88 51.82
N ALA A 469 -11.89 31.56 50.73
CA ALA A 469 -11.91 32.35 49.51
C ALA A 469 -13.27 32.22 48.79
N ALA A 470 -13.80 31.00 48.70
CA ALA A 470 -15.09 30.74 48.05
C ALA A 470 -16.28 31.35 48.82
N ILE A 471 -16.26 31.33 50.17
CA ILE A 471 -17.31 31.97 50.99
C ILE A 471 -17.31 33.48 50.77
N ARG A 472 -16.13 34.12 50.80
CA ARG A 472 -16.04 35.57 50.58
C ARG A 472 -16.50 35.96 49.18
N ALA A 473 -16.08 35.21 48.17
CA ALA A 473 -16.41 35.50 46.77
C ALA A 473 -17.92 35.38 46.50
N GLU A 474 -18.62 34.48 47.20
CA GLU A 474 -20.00 34.14 46.87
C GLU A 474 -21.05 34.66 47.86
N THR A 475 -20.69 34.93 49.12
CA THR A 475 -21.64 35.32 50.17
C THR A 475 -21.33 36.67 50.82
N HIS A 476 -20.24 37.33 50.44
CA HIS A 476 -19.76 38.59 51.04
C HIS A 476 -19.54 38.59 52.57
N ALA A 477 -19.74 37.46 53.25
CA ALA A 477 -19.61 37.36 54.70
C ALA A 477 -18.16 37.54 55.16
N SER A 478 -17.99 38.24 56.29
CA SER A 478 -16.67 38.53 56.87
C SER A 478 -16.09 37.26 57.51
N VAL A 479 -14.98 36.74 56.97
CA VAL A 479 -14.30 35.58 57.55
C VAL A 479 -13.36 36.05 58.66
N LEU A 480 -13.77 35.85 59.90
CA LEU A 480 -13.07 36.32 61.10
C LEU A 480 -11.80 35.51 61.42
N GLY A 481 -11.75 34.24 61.01
CA GLY A 481 -10.55 33.42 61.16
C GLY A 481 -10.80 31.93 61.14
N SER A 482 -9.77 31.15 61.48
CA SER A 482 -9.86 29.70 61.62
C SER A 482 -9.19 29.19 62.88
N LEU A 483 -9.83 28.22 63.54
CA LEU A 483 -9.30 27.53 64.72
C LEU A 483 -8.86 26.11 64.36
N PRO A 484 -7.74 25.63 64.95
CA PRO A 484 -7.28 24.27 64.74
C PRO A 484 -8.25 23.26 65.35
N PRO A 485 -8.31 22.03 64.81
CA PRO A 485 -9.12 20.98 65.40
C PRO A 485 -8.57 20.66 66.79
N SER A 486 -9.43 20.77 67.80
CA SER A 486 -9.08 20.35 69.16
C SER A 486 -9.92 19.13 69.55
N ASN A 487 -9.27 18.16 70.18
CA ASN A 487 -9.99 17.10 70.89
C ASN A 487 -10.39 17.63 72.28
N ASN A 488 -11.55 17.24 72.83
CA ASN A 488 -12.05 17.69 74.14
C ASN A 488 -11.00 17.58 75.25
N ARG A 489 -10.12 16.58 75.17
CA ARG A 489 -9.02 16.37 76.12
C ARG A 489 -7.88 17.39 75.96
N ALA A 490 -7.54 17.76 74.74
CA ALA A 490 -6.55 18.80 74.44
C ALA A 490 -7.09 20.20 74.80
N LEU A 491 -8.38 20.45 74.50
CA LEU A 491 -9.06 21.68 74.87
C LEU A 491 -9.17 21.85 76.39
N ARG A 492 -9.55 20.81 77.14
CA ARG A 492 -9.55 20.89 78.61
C ARG A 492 -8.17 21.19 79.21
N ARG A 493 -7.08 20.73 78.59
CA ARG A 493 -5.71 21.09 79.02
C ARG A 493 -5.39 22.55 78.73
N SER A 494 -5.72 23.06 77.54
CA SER A 494 -5.50 24.47 77.21
C SER A 494 -6.39 25.40 78.04
N LEU A 495 -7.60 24.97 78.42
CA LEU A 495 -8.51 25.72 79.33
C LEU A 495 -7.94 25.89 80.74
N ARG A 496 -7.09 24.97 81.20
CA ARG A 496 -6.38 25.05 82.49
C ARG A 496 -5.03 25.76 82.40
N ALA A 497 -4.55 26.07 81.20
CA ALA A 497 -3.30 26.80 81.02
C ALA A 497 -3.47 28.28 81.40
N PRO A 498 -2.41 28.97 81.85
CA PRO A 498 -2.45 30.40 82.15
C PRO A 498 -2.91 31.19 80.92
N LEU A 499 -3.66 32.28 81.12
CA LEU A 499 -4.23 33.11 80.04
C LEU A 499 -3.19 33.57 78.98
N ASN A 500 -1.91 33.69 79.37
CA ASN A 500 -0.79 34.09 78.50
C ASN A 500 -0.21 32.96 77.62
N ARG A 501 -0.52 31.68 77.89
CA ARG A 501 0.00 30.54 77.11
C ARG A 501 -1.14 29.62 76.70
N SER A 502 -1.33 29.51 75.38
CA SER A 502 -2.07 28.44 74.70
C SER A 502 -3.59 28.62 74.56
N TRP A 503 -3.97 29.34 73.50
CA TRP A 503 -4.86 28.91 72.40
C TRP A 503 -4.87 30.04 71.35
N PRO A 504 -4.86 29.78 70.02
CA PRO A 504 -4.83 30.83 69.00
C PRO A 504 -6.19 31.54 68.82
N VAL A 505 -6.71 32.17 69.88
CA VAL A 505 -8.01 32.88 69.91
C VAL A 505 -7.86 34.40 69.97
N ALA A 506 -6.72 34.93 70.39
CA ALA A 506 -6.49 36.37 70.42
C ALA A 506 -6.71 37.06 69.05
N PRO A 507 -6.25 36.49 67.91
CA PRO A 507 -6.55 37.07 66.60
C PRO A 507 -8.03 37.01 66.25
N LEU A 508 -8.73 35.96 66.68
CA LEU A 508 -10.17 35.82 66.45
C LEU A 508 -10.94 36.92 67.20
N TYR A 509 -10.60 37.19 68.45
CA TYR A 509 -11.23 38.24 69.24
C TYR A 509 -10.89 39.65 68.73
N ALA A 510 -9.64 39.89 68.32
CA ALA A 510 -9.26 41.15 67.67
C ALA A 510 -10.09 41.37 66.39
N ASN A 511 -10.23 40.33 65.57
CA ASN A 511 -11.01 40.41 64.33
C ASN A 511 -12.52 40.57 64.59
N THR A 512 -13.07 39.96 65.65
CA THR A 512 -14.47 40.19 66.04
C THR A 512 -14.67 41.62 66.53
N ARG A 513 -13.76 42.16 67.36
CA ARG A 513 -13.85 43.55 67.80
C ARG A 513 -13.80 44.51 66.62
N ILE A 514 -12.90 44.29 65.66
CA ILE A 514 -12.77 45.11 64.45
C ILE A 514 -13.99 44.97 63.52
N ALA A 515 -14.53 43.77 63.37
CA ALA A 515 -15.68 43.53 62.50
C ALA A 515 -17.00 44.07 63.07
N PHE A 516 -17.11 44.20 64.39
CA PHE A 516 -18.36 44.50 65.10
C PHE A 516 -18.31 45.83 65.89
N LEU A 517 -17.37 46.74 65.57
CA LEU A 517 -17.06 47.96 66.33
C LEU A 517 -18.30 48.82 66.68
N ASN A 518 -18.37 49.24 67.95
CA ASN A 518 -19.07 50.41 68.54
C ASN A 518 -20.25 50.21 69.50
N GLN A 519 -20.55 49.00 70.00
CA GLN A 519 -21.52 48.85 71.10
C GLN A 519 -20.95 48.08 72.28
N THR A 520 -20.88 48.71 73.44
CA THR A 520 -20.63 48.08 74.74
C THR A 520 -21.82 48.37 75.65
N PRO A 521 -22.47 47.37 76.25
CA PRO A 521 -22.16 45.94 76.22
C PRO A 521 -22.58 45.24 74.91
N MET A 522 -21.76 44.31 74.40
CA MET A 522 -22.00 43.58 73.14
C MET A 522 -22.61 42.20 73.39
N VAL A 523 -23.75 41.88 72.76
CA VAL A 523 -24.36 40.55 72.80
C VAL A 523 -24.05 39.79 71.50
N LEU A 524 -23.31 38.69 71.61
CA LEU A 524 -22.85 37.91 70.48
C LEU A 524 -23.44 36.50 70.49
N ALA A 525 -24.22 36.15 69.47
CA ALA A 525 -24.71 34.78 69.31
C ALA A 525 -23.73 33.93 68.49
N VAL A 526 -23.50 32.68 68.92
CA VAL A 526 -22.62 31.73 68.22
C VAL A 526 -23.42 30.50 67.79
N THR A 527 -23.47 30.24 66.48
CA THR A 527 -24.22 29.13 65.87
C THR A 527 -23.40 28.34 64.85
N ALA A 528 -23.97 27.25 64.34
CA ALA A 528 -23.37 26.35 63.36
C ALA A 528 -24.44 25.73 62.43
N ASP A 529 -24.02 25.16 61.29
CA ASP A 529 -24.89 24.45 60.35
C ASP A 529 -25.42 23.15 60.95
N ARG A 530 -24.51 22.24 61.31
CA ARG A 530 -24.81 20.88 61.71
C ARG A 530 -23.99 20.49 62.92
N GLY A 531 -24.68 20.10 63.99
CA GLY A 531 -24.06 19.54 65.19
C GLY A 531 -22.98 20.43 65.80
N THR A 532 -22.13 19.81 66.61
CA THR A 532 -21.16 20.43 67.52
C THR A 532 -19.93 20.94 66.76
N ALA A 533 -20.13 21.79 65.75
CA ALA A 533 -19.13 22.29 64.80
C ALA A 533 -18.00 23.14 65.41
N GLY A 534 -17.67 22.91 66.68
CA GLY A 534 -16.73 23.69 67.45
C GLY A 534 -17.36 24.93 68.07
N ARG A 535 -18.69 25.15 67.97
CA ARG A 535 -19.40 26.32 68.54
C ARG A 535 -18.97 26.59 69.99
N ALA A 536 -19.04 25.58 70.85
CA ALA A 536 -18.70 25.70 72.26
C ALA A 536 -17.20 25.94 72.47
N ALA A 537 -16.34 25.32 71.64
CA ALA A 537 -14.90 25.56 71.67
C ALA A 537 -14.54 26.99 71.23
N VAL A 538 -15.22 27.51 70.20
CA VAL A 538 -15.08 28.87 69.68
C VAL A 538 -15.57 29.86 70.73
N SER A 539 -16.74 29.65 71.33
CA SER A 539 -17.32 30.53 72.34
C SER A 539 -16.48 30.59 73.62
N ILE A 540 -15.99 29.45 74.12
CA ILE A 540 -15.09 29.44 75.29
C ILE A 540 -13.75 30.09 74.94
N GLY A 541 -13.21 29.81 73.74
CA GLY A 541 -11.99 30.45 73.26
C GLY A 541 -12.12 31.97 73.16
N LEU A 542 -13.25 32.45 72.64
CA LEU A 542 -13.56 33.86 72.53
C LEU A 542 -13.73 34.50 73.92
N ALA A 543 -14.48 33.86 74.82
CA ALA A 543 -14.67 34.35 76.19
C ALA A 543 -13.34 34.49 76.95
N ARG A 544 -12.42 33.53 76.78
CA ARG A 544 -11.07 33.62 77.36
C ARG A 544 -10.25 34.77 76.77
N ALA A 545 -10.42 35.05 75.48
CA ALA A 545 -9.78 36.19 74.84
C ALA A 545 -10.30 37.53 75.39
N VAL A 546 -11.63 37.63 75.62
CA VAL A 546 -12.27 38.80 76.27
C VAL A 546 -11.72 39.03 77.68
N VAL A 547 -11.60 37.97 78.50
CA VAL A 547 -11.04 38.11 79.85
C VAL A 547 -9.56 38.46 79.81
N SER A 548 -8.80 37.92 78.84
CA SER A 548 -7.38 38.28 78.68
C SER A 548 -7.17 39.73 78.26
N SER A 549 -8.16 40.39 77.65
CA SER A 549 -8.15 41.83 77.36
C SER A 549 -8.66 42.70 78.51
N GLY A 550 -9.04 42.10 79.65
CA GLY A 550 -9.50 42.82 80.84
C GLY A 550 -11.00 43.18 80.84
N GLU A 551 -11.79 42.64 79.90
CA GLU A 551 -13.24 42.86 79.82
C GLU A 551 -14.00 41.76 80.57
N ARG A 552 -15.13 42.09 81.19
CA ARG A 552 -15.99 41.15 81.89
C ARG A 552 -16.89 40.43 80.89
N VAL A 553 -16.84 39.10 80.89
CA VAL A 553 -17.63 38.27 79.96
C VAL A 553 -18.63 37.37 80.68
N LEU A 554 -19.85 37.33 80.14
CA LEU A 554 -20.86 36.32 80.49
C LEU A 554 -21.08 35.38 79.31
N LEU A 555 -20.94 34.09 79.54
CA LEU A 555 -21.22 33.06 78.54
C LEU A 555 -22.50 32.32 78.91
N ILE A 556 -23.53 32.44 78.06
CA ILE A 556 -24.85 31.84 78.27
C ILE A 556 -24.96 30.57 77.41
N ASP A 557 -25.25 29.44 78.04
CA ASP A 557 -25.60 28.20 77.34
C ASP A 557 -27.07 28.24 76.91
N GLY A 558 -27.31 28.62 75.66
CA GLY A 558 -28.63 28.71 75.06
C GLY A 558 -29.11 27.41 74.39
N ASP A 559 -28.27 26.36 74.33
CA ASP A 559 -28.70 25.04 73.87
C ASP A 559 -29.20 24.20 75.06
N LEU A 560 -30.51 24.28 75.30
CA LEU A 560 -31.17 23.55 76.37
C LEU A 560 -31.25 22.05 76.10
N GLN A 561 -31.18 21.63 74.82
CA GLN A 561 -31.31 20.24 74.41
C GLN A 561 -29.99 19.48 74.57
N TYR A 562 -28.88 20.13 74.22
CA TYR A 562 -27.54 19.55 74.29
C TYR A 562 -26.50 20.54 74.85
N PRO A 563 -26.53 20.85 76.16
CA PRO A 563 -25.64 21.83 76.78
C PRO A 563 -24.18 21.35 76.75
N GLU A 564 -23.36 21.99 75.92
CA GLU A 564 -21.97 21.59 75.71
C GLU A 564 -21.00 22.37 76.60
N LEU A 565 -21.34 23.60 76.99
CA LEU A 565 -20.42 24.49 77.69
C LEU A 565 -20.05 23.97 79.08
N ALA A 566 -21.06 23.60 79.88
CA ALA A 566 -20.86 23.07 81.22
C ALA A 566 -19.98 21.81 81.21
N ARG A 567 -20.25 20.91 80.27
CA ARG A 567 -19.49 19.68 80.07
C ARG A 567 -18.06 19.96 79.60
N MET A 568 -17.82 20.98 78.78
CA MET A 568 -16.48 21.28 78.27
C MET A 568 -15.59 21.94 79.31
N VAL A 569 -16.13 22.89 80.08
CA VAL A 569 -15.40 23.60 81.14
C VAL A 569 -15.29 22.78 82.44
N GLY A 570 -16.14 21.76 82.61
CA GLY A 570 -16.12 20.88 83.77
C GLY A 570 -16.83 21.48 84.98
N LEU A 571 -17.87 22.28 84.74
CA LEU A 571 -18.72 22.84 85.80
C LEU A 571 -19.54 21.74 86.46
N LYS A 572 -19.81 21.91 87.75
CA LYS A 572 -20.72 21.00 88.47
C LYS A 572 -22.15 21.28 87.99
N PRO A 573 -22.95 20.24 87.71
CA PRO A 573 -24.35 20.43 87.32
C PRO A 573 -25.09 21.21 88.41
N ASN A 574 -25.70 22.32 88.03
CA ASN A 574 -26.51 23.11 88.95
C ASN A 574 -27.84 22.39 89.21
N ARG A 575 -28.31 22.37 90.47
CA ARG A 575 -29.58 21.74 90.85
C ARG A 575 -30.74 22.73 90.91
N THR A 576 -30.48 24.03 90.81
CA THR A 576 -31.52 25.06 90.77
C THR A 576 -31.88 25.42 89.33
N ALA A 577 -33.18 25.43 89.02
CA ALA A 577 -33.67 25.81 87.71
C ALA A 577 -33.66 27.36 87.58
N PRO A 578 -32.88 27.94 86.66
CA PRO A 578 -32.87 29.40 86.46
C PRO A 578 -34.22 29.92 85.95
N SER A 579 -35.03 29.02 85.38
CA SER A 579 -36.39 29.25 84.90
C SER A 579 -37.44 29.47 86.01
N THR A 580 -37.07 29.47 87.29
CA THR A 580 -37.99 29.83 88.39
C THR A 580 -37.53 31.04 89.21
N MET A 581 -36.35 31.59 88.90
CA MET A 581 -35.76 32.74 89.60
C MET A 581 -35.99 34.07 88.87
N ASP A 582 -36.03 35.17 89.61
CA ASP A 582 -36.11 36.53 89.05
C ASP A 582 -34.86 36.85 88.19
N PRO A 583 -34.95 37.44 86.98
CA PRO A 583 -33.81 37.62 86.08
C PRO A 583 -32.58 38.29 86.69
N ALA A 584 -32.75 39.26 87.59
CA ALA A 584 -31.65 39.91 88.31
C ALA A 584 -30.99 38.97 89.35
N ALA A 585 -31.79 38.13 90.01
CA ALA A 585 -31.30 37.15 90.98
C ALA A 585 -30.57 35.96 90.32
N VAL A 586 -30.82 35.69 89.03
CA VAL A 586 -30.14 34.62 88.28
C VAL A 586 -28.63 34.88 88.18
N LEU A 587 -28.21 36.13 87.97
CA LEU A 587 -26.81 36.50 87.78
C LEU A 587 -25.96 36.34 89.04
N THR A 588 -26.57 36.43 90.22
CA THR A 588 -25.91 36.25 91.54
C THR A 588 -26.17 34.86 92.15
N SER A 589 -26.94 34.01 91.46
CA SER A 589 -27.26 32.64 91.90
C SER A 589 -26.16 31.63 91.55
N GLN A 590 -26.27 30.41 92.10
CA GLN A 590 -25.41 29.27 91.75
C GLN A 590 -25.52 28.82 90.27
N ALA A 591 -26.49 29.37 89.51
CA ALA A 591 -26.60 29.15 88.06
C ALA A 591 -25.53 29.90 87.26
N CYS A 592 -25.01 30.99 87.82
CA CYS A 592 -23.89 31.74 87.27
C CYS A 592 -22.62 31.30 88.00
N GLN A 593 -21.73 30.58 87.31
CA GLN A 593 -20.50 30.07 87.92
C GLN A 593 -19.28 30.74 87.29
N THR A 594 -18.44 31.34 88.14
CA THR A 594 -17.15 31.87 87.72
C THR A 594 -16.18 30.75 87.40
N THR A 595 -15.59 30.81 86.22
CA THR A 595 -14.63 29.82 85.73
C THR A 595 -13.21 30.07 86.25
N SER A 596 -12.34 29.07 86.13
CA SER A 596 -10.93 29.16 86.53
C SER A 596 -10.13 30.24 85.77
N TRP A 597 -10.67 30.75 84.66
CA TRP A 597 -10.04 31.78 83.84
C TRP A 597 -10.70 33.16 84.00
N GLY A 598 -11.61 33.33 84.96
CA GLY A 598 -12.14 34.63 85.38
C GLY A 598 -13.38 35.13 84.65
N GLY A 599 -13.97 34.35 83.74
CA GLY A 599 -15.26 34.68 83.12
C GLY A 599 -16.41 33.89 83.75
N ASP A 600 -17.62 34.43 83.64
CA ASP A 600 -18.82 33.84 84.23
C ASP A 600 -19.60 33.04 83.19
N ILE A 601 -20.10 31.87 83.58
CA ILE A 601 -20.94 31.02 82.73
C ILE A 601 -22.31 30.87 83.37
N LEU A 602 -23.35 31.24 82.61
CA LEU A 602 -24.74 31.01 82.97
C LEU A 602 -25.27 29.78 82.22
N THR A 603 -25.58 28.72 82.98
CA THR A 603 -26.23 27.53 82.43
C THR A 603 -27.74 27.64 82.62
N LEU A 604 -28.50 27.72 81.53
CA LEU A 604 -29.98 27.81 81.57
C LEU A 604 -30.66 26.44 81.76
N HIS A 605 -29.88 25.36 81.85
CA HIS A 605 -30.34 23.97 81.98
C HIS A 605 -30.27 23.48 83.45
N SER A 606 -31.28 22.71 83.87
CA SER A 606 -31.25 21.90 85.10
C SER A 606 -31.29 20.40 84.74
N PRO A 607 -30.35 19.57 85.22
CA PRO A 607 -30.31 18.16 84.89
C PRO A 607 -31.49 17.41 85.51
N GLY A 608 -32.36 16.85 84.66
CA GLY A 608 -33.47 15.97 85.05
C GLY A 608 -34.85 16.41 84.56
N ASP A 609 -35.00 17.63 84.04
CA ASP A 609 -36.30 18.19 83.65
C ASP A 609 -36.46 18.25 82.13
N ALA A 610 -36.73 17.09 81.50
CA ALA A 610 -37.02 17.01 80.06
C ALA A 610 -38.37 17.65 79.67
N ARG A 611 -39.11 18.23 80.65
CA ARG A 611 -40.43 18.86 80.48
C ARG A 611 -40.48 20.32 80.95
N ALA A 612 -39.36 20.93 81.33
CA ALA A 612 -39.34 22.36 81.66
C ALA A 612 -39.59 23.18 80.38
N SER A 613 -40.58 24.08 80.41
CA SER A 613 -40.85 25.01 79.31
C SER A 613 -39.55 25.70 78.89
N PRO A 614 -39.21 25.74 77.58
CA PRO A 614 -38.02 26.45 77.12
C PRO A 614 -38.07 27.87 77.68
N CYS A 615 -36.95 28.33 78.26
CA CYS A 615 -36.86 29.66 78.82
C CYS A 615 -37.21 30.64 77.68
N GLY A 616 -38.42 31.22 77.71
CA GLY A 616 -38.96 31.97 76.58
C GLY A 616 -38.06 33.13 76.19
N GLN A 617 -38.07 33.49 74.90
CA GLN A 617 -37.28 34.60 74.34
C GLN A 617 -37.36 35.87 75.18
N ASP A 618 -38.55 36.23 75.67
CA ASP A 618 -38.79 37.42 76.51
C ASP A 618 -38.03 37.37 77.83
N ARG A 619 -37.80 36.18 78.38
CA ARG A 619 -37.07 36.01 79.63
C ARG A 619 -35.57 36.05 79.41
N ILE A 620 -35.08 35.45 78.33
CA ILE A 620 -33.67 35.54 77.95
C ILE A 620 -33.34 36.99 77.61
N ALA A 621 -34.24 37.72 76.93
CA ALA A 621 -34.11 39.15 76.70
C ALA A 621 -34.00 39.95 78.01
N LYS A 622 -34.83 39.65 79.01
CA LYS A 622 -34.72 40.27 80.35
C LYS A 622 -33.42 39.93 81.07
N ILE A 623 -32.98 38.68 81.05
CA ILE A 623 -31.69 38.26 81.64
C ILE A 623 -30.52 38.96 80.94
N VAL A 624 -30.55 39.04 79.62
CA VAL A 624 -29.54 39.74 78.83
C VAL A 624 -29.56 41.25 79.14
N ALA A 625 -30.74 41.86 79.29
CA ALA A 625 -30.87 43.27 79.65
C ALA A 625 -30.25 43.58 81.04
N GLU A 626 -30.43 42.69 82.02
CA GLU A 626 -29.75 42.82 83.32
C GLU A 626 -28.25 42.56 83.20
N ALA A 627 -27.85 41.54 82.44
CA ALA A 627 -26.44 41.20 82.23
C ALA A 627 -25.67 42.34 81.54
N ARG A 628 -26.34 43.11 80.67
CA ARG A 628 -25.76 44.29 80.01
C ARG A 628 -25.25 45.33 81.02
N ASN A 629 -25.83 45.42 82.21
CA ASN A 629 -25.35 46.34 83.25
C ASN A 629 -24.09 45.84 83.98
N CYS A 630 -23.83 44.53 83.95
CA CYS A 630 -22.77 43.88 84.73
C CYS A 630 -21.57 43.38 83.91
N TYR A 631 -21.76 43.16 82.60
CA TYR A 631 -20.75 42.55 81.72
C TYR A 631 -20.54 43.40 80.48
N ASP A 632 -19.31 43.41 79.97
CA ASP A 632 -18.93 44.19 78.80
C ASP A 632 -19.20 43.40 77.51
N VAL A 633 -19.11 42.06 77.58
CA VAL A 633 -19.46 41.14 76.47
C VAL A 633 -20.32 39.98 76.98
N ILE A 634 -21.41 39.71 76.27
CA ILE A 634 -22.30 38.58 76.54
C ILE A 634 -22.28 37.66 75.33
N ILE A 635 -21.88 36.40 75.51
CA ILE A 635 -21.82 35.41 74.43
C ILE A 635 -22.94 34.39 74.64
N ILE A 636 -23.85 34.27 73.68
CA ILE A 636 -24.96 33.31 73.70
C ILE A 636 -24.64 32.16 72.76
N VAL A 637 -24.51 30.95 73.28
CA VAL A 637 -24.34 29.75 72.43
C VAL A 637 -25.72 29.23 72.05
N THR A 638 -26.05 29.27 70.77
CA THR A 638 -27.37 28.81 70.30
C THR A 638 -27.32 27.35 69.84
N PRO A 639 -28.48 26.65 69.77
CA PRO A 639 -28.57 25.41 69.03
C PRO A 639 -28.17 25.59 67.55
N PRO A 640 -27.82 24.50 66.83
CA PRO A 640 -27.57 24.55 65.39
C PRO A 640 -28.78 25.13 64.67
N ILE A 641 -28.55 25.97 63.67
CA ILE A 641 -29.60 26.75 63.02
C ILE A 641 -30.42 25.96 62.00
N GLU A 642 -29.92 24.80 61.54
CA GLU A 642 -30.65 23.94 60.61
C GLU A 642 -31.99 23.51 61.23
N ASP A 643 -33.07 24.09 60.70
CA ASP A 643 -34.47 23.85 61.05
C ASP A 643 -34.84 24.01 62.55
N ASN A 644 -34.03 24.76 63.33
CA ASN A 644 -34.33 25.03 64.73
C ASN A 644 -34.85 26.46 64.96
N SER A 645 -36.17 26.57 65.20
CA SER A 645 -36.83 27.86 65.48
C SER A 645 -36.38 28.53 66.79
N GLU A 646 -35.87 27.78 67.77
CA GLU A 646 -35.33 28.34 69.01
C GLU A 646 -34.01 29.07 68.77
N ALA A 647 -33.15 28.52 67.88
CA ALA A 647 -31.91 29.19 67.50
C ALA A 647 -32.17 30.57 66.88
N LEU A 648 -33.15 30.67 65.97
CA LEU A 648 -33.55 31.93 65.35
C LEU A 648 -34.13 32.92 66.36
N ARG A 649 -34.92 32.45 67.34
CA ARG A 649 -35.45 33.30 68.41
C ARG A 649 -34.35 33.86 69.30
N LEU A 650 -33.36 33.05 69.68
CA LEU A 650 -32.21 33.51 70.48
C LEU A 650 -31.36 34.55 69.73
N MET A 651 -31.25 34.40 68.40
CA MET A 651 -30.53 35.35 67.55
C MET A 651 -31.13 36.76 67.58
N THR A 652 -32.46 36.90 67.76
CA THR A 652 -33.10 38.23 67.83
C THR A 652 -32.67 39.09 69.03
N VAL A 653 -32.12 38.46 70.08
CA VAL A 653 -31.67 39.14 71.30
C VAL A 653 -30.20 39.58 71.17
N ALA A 654 -29.49 39.09 70.15
CA ALA A 654 -28.08 39.37 69.93
C ALA A 654 -27.86 40.55 68.98
N ASP A 655 -26.81 41.32 69.24
CA ASP A 655 -26.36 42.46 68.43
C ASP A 655 -25.49 42.01 67.25
N SER A 656 -24.98 40.77 67.26
CA SER A 656 -24.13 40.21 66.21
C SER A 656 -24.12 38.68 66.27
N ALA A 657 -23.77 38.02 65.16
CA ALA A 657 -23.67 36.57 65.11
C ALA A 657 -22.33 36.07 64.56
N ILE A 658 -21.80 35.01 65.17
CA ILE A 658 -20.73 34.19 64.63
C ILE A 658 -21.30 32.88 64.12
N TYR A 659 -21.08 32.62 62.84
CA TYR A 659 -21.39 31.37 62.19
C TYR A 659 -20.15 30.49 62.08
N VAL A 660 -20.17 29.35 62.76
CA VAL A 660 -19.04 28.42 62.83
C VAL A 660 -19.22 27.29 61.81
N LEU A 661 -18.23 27.14 60.94
CA LEU A 661 -18.18 26.14 59.88
C LEU A 661 -17.08 25.12 60.11
N ARG A 662 -17.35 23.85 59.81
CA ARG A 662 -16.32 22.81 59.90
C ARG A 662 -15.50 22.75 58.61
N TRP A 663 -14.17 22.88 58.74
CA TRP A 663 -13.24 22.83 57.61
C TRP A 663 -13.41 21.54 56.80
N ARG A 664 -13.56 21.68 55.47
CA ARG A 664 -13.72 20.57 54.50
C ARG A 664 -14.92 19.64 54.71
N SER A 665 -15.87 20.01 55.56
CA SER A 665 -17.09 19.23 55.80
C SER A 665 -18.37 19.97 55.40
N SER A 666 -18.37 21.30 55.49
CA SER A 666 -19.52 22.10 55.11
C SER A 666 -19.58 22.30 53.59
N LYS A 667 -20.77 22.05 53.01
CA LYS A 667 -21.05 22.25 51.57
C LYS A 667 -21.50 23.68 51.32
N MET A 668 -21.06 24.29 50.21
CA MET A 668 -21.35 25.70 49.94
C MET A 668 -22.84 26.04 49.89
N ASN A 669 -23.67 25.15 49.33
CA ASN A 669 -25.12 25.36 49.25
C ASN A 669 -25.79 25.46 50.63
N VAL A 670 -25.30 24.71 51.62
CA VAL A 670 -25.82 24.74 53.00
C VAL A 670 -25.41 26.04 53.68
N VAL A 671 -24.13 26.41 53.55
CA VAL A 671 -23.58 27.68 54.06
C VAL A 671 -24.37 28.88 53.55
N ARG A 672 -24.65 28.92 52.23
CA ARG A 672 -25.44 29.98 51.59
C ARG A 672 -26.85 30.10 52.17
N LYS A 673 -27.56 28.97 52.26
CA LYS A 673 -28.93 28.93 52.82
C LYS A 673 -28.95 29.43 54.26
N THR A 674 -27.98 29.01 55.07
CA THR A 674 -27.88 29.42 56.47
C THR A 674 -27.52 30.90 56.64
N LEU A 675 -26.61 31.44 55.84
CA LEU A 675 -26.28 32.87 55.90
C LEU A 675 -27.50 33.73 55.49
N GLN A 676 -28.24 33.33 54.46
CA GLN A 676 -29.50 33.98 54.09
C GLN A 676 -30.52 33.95 55.24
N GLN A 677 -30.64 32.82 55.95
CA GLN A 677 -31.51 32.73 57.14
C GLN A 677 -31.04 33.66 58.27
N LEU A 678 -29.75 33.79 58.50
CA LEU A 678 -29.22 34.71 59.51
C LEU A 678 -29.45 36.17 59.14
N GLU A 679 -29.18 36.55 57.89
CA GLU A 679 -29.42 37.91 57.37
C GLU A 679 -30.89 38.34 57.51
N THR A 680 -31.83 37.42 57.33
CA THR A 680 -33.26 37.74 57.49
C THR A 680 -33.67 38.08 58.93
N VAL A 681 -32.99 37.51 59.93
CA VAL A 681 -33.26 37.72 61.36
C VAL A 681 -32.46 38.91 61.91
N LEU A 682 -31.23 39.07 61.45
CA LEU A 682 -30.24 40.04 61.93
C LEU A 682 -30.06 41.22 60.95
N ARG A 683 -31.14 41.70 60.34
CA ARG A 683 -31.14 42.58 59.13
C ARG A 683 -30.12 43.73 59.10
N ASP A 684 -29.75 44.28 60.27
CA ASP A 684 -28.80 45.40 60.39
C ASP A 684 -27.55 45.07 61.24
N HIS A 685 -27.37 43.81 61.61
CA HIS A 685 -26.31 43.34 62.50
C HIS A 685 -25.25 42.52 61.75
N PRO A 686 -23.95 42.73 62.03
CA PRO A 686 -22.88 42.07 61.29
C PRO A 686 -22.77 40.57 61.63
N ILE A 687 -22.55 39.76 60.59
CA ILE A 687 -22.35 38.30 60.69
C ILE A 687 -20.90 37.95 60.33
N GLY A 688 -20.23 37.25 61.23
CA GLY A 688 -18.86 36.76 61.04
C GLY A 688 -18.79 35.25 60.87
N VAL A 689 -17.94 34.77 59.97
CA VAL A 689 -17.73 33.33 59.71
C VAL A 689 -16.41 32.85 60.28
N VAL A 690 -16.44 31.74 61.03
CA VAL A 690 -15.27 31.11 61.65
C VAL A 690 -15.12 29.67 61.19
N PHE A 691 -13.94 29.29 60.72
CA PHE A 691 -13.67 27.90 60.36
C PHE A 691 -13.06 27.11 61.52
N TYR A 692 -13.75 26.09 62.01
CA TYR A 692 -13.23 25.15 62.99
C TYR A 692 -12.64 23.90 62.32
N GLY A 693 -11.44 23.49 62.73
CA GLY A 693 -10.81 22.25 62.27
C GLY A 693 -9.71 22.42 61.21
N ARG A 694 -9.18 23.63 61.01
CA ARG A 694 -8.10 23.89 60.05
C ARG A 694 -6.75 23.95 60.76
N SER A 695 -5.83 23.00 60.50
CA SER A 695 -4.56 22.93 61.23
C SER A 695 -3.50 23.94 60.78
N ASN A 696 -3.57 24.45 59.54
CA ASN A 696 -2.55 25.33 58.97
C ASN A 696 -3.19 26.59 58.35
N GLY A 697 -2.82 27.75 58.87
CA GLY A 697 -3.10 29.05 58.25
C GLY A 697 -3.14 30.20 59.25
N THR A 698 -2.08 31.01 59.28
CA THR A 698 -2.13 32.39 59.75
C THR A 698 -3.24 33.13 58.99
N CYS A 699 -4.17 33.76 59.72
CA CYS A 699 -5.24 34.55 59.11
C CYS A 699 -4.74 35.96 58.82
N HIS A 700 -4.73 36.35 57.54
CA HIS A 700 -4.71 37.76 57.14
C HIS A 700 -6.13 38.31 57.22
N LEU A 701 -6.35 39.36 58.02
CA LEU A 701 -7.59 40.12 58.06
C LEU A 701 -7.73 40.91 56.74
N HIS A 702 -8.80 40.65 55.99
CA HIS A 702 -9.22 41.51 54.87
C HIS A 702 -10.69 41.82 55.07
N LEU A 703 -10.96 43.07 55.48
CA LEU A 703 -12.31 43.60 55.65
C LEU A 703 -12.93 43.87 54.28
N ALA A 704 -14.17 43.45 54.08
CA ALA A 704 -14.99 43.94 52.97
C ALA A 704 -15.50 45.36 53.31
N PRO A 705 -15.60 46.29 52.34
CA PRO A 705 -16.18 47.61 52.59
C PRO A 705 -17.67 47.48 52.96
N SER A 706 -18.12 48.21 53.99
CA SER A 706 -19.51 48.14 54.46
C SER A 706 -20.49 48.68 53.41
N PRO A 707 -21.68 48.09 53.25
CA PRO A 707 -22.72 48.68 52.41
C PRO A 707 -23.39 49.85 53.18
N ASN A 708 -23.35 51.03 52.56
CA ASN A 708 -24.22 52.21 52.76
C ASN A 708 -24.63 52.62 54.19
N VAL A 709 -23.93 53.64 54.72
CA VAL A 709 -24.52 54.62 55.64
C VAL A 709 -24.62 55.93 54.88
N GLU A 710 -25.84 56.33 54.48
CA GLU A 710 -26.09 57.69 53.98
C GLU A 710 -25.94 58.70 55.13
N PRO A 711 -25.27 59.84 54.91
CA PRO A 711 -25.17 60.88 55.92
C PRO A 711 -26.49 61.67 56.01
N ARG A 712 -27.14 61.65 57.18
CA ARG A 712 -28.20 62.63 57.49
C ARG A 712 -27.57 64.02 57.61
N SER A 713 -27.99 64.92 56.72
CA SER A 713 -27.74 66.36 56.82
C SER A 713 -28.42 66.97 58.06
N MET A 714 -27.82 68.05 58.57
CA MET A 714 -28.36 68.97 59.58
C MET A 714 -29.79 69.41 59.30
#